data_AF-A0A094FAA7-F1
#
_entry.id   AF-A0A094FAA7-F1
#
_cell.length_a   1.000
_cell.length_b   1.000
_cell.length_c   1.000
_cell.angle_alpha   90.00
_cell.angle_beta   90.00
_cell.angle_gamma   90.00
#
_symmetry.space_group_name_H-M   'P 1'
#
loop_
_entity.id
_entity.type
_entity.pdbx_description
1 polymer ?
#
loop_
_entity_poly.entity_id
_entity_poly.type
_entity_poly.pdbx_seq_one_letter_code
_entity_poly.pdbx_strand_id
1 'polypeptide(L)'
;MSKSSSPPKEPSSSRGRLVNALFTASLALICLACYALLIILYIQADLYHIPSLVTDGDTGSIKPTVAVSLIAAVLAAATSALITRCVEHSFWLKLVPGNVGSPLTVGEVNRLAQWSVSPLARLTYALKGRSWALKLSGLLIFAFSIIAPVLLAGISLKDHFRITSTSASHVADYWTPWINRGNSRFRGGSAGDLVFGMAAQASNGNFAAPVAPVCHDDSCSVSTGSSALFATCNAGTIDNTENRGLTVCPTQTTTSTTVSDFSTNYCSDIVPSMCVNLTCGAPSVYANFITGLDVDCESGSAGSTGPNACITSPGSWAVIFGAWVGGADFGIGNSKLINTVSCLVEYGNITISQTGANPPRVDRNSFKRSLYPLSSYSSPISNVRTFIWDESAPTTPYYFTLRVVGTGWNDMYRQPFAAGLLGDDASNDAQHVARQIENNFDWATMGAFARMPNASDMVTSTRTSTRVYVYNQLVLLILLVPFLGSLLGTWGRWGVGSDDEVVGYNPVAIANRGPVEGIATKPFGVSQKEYKKACDKLLLIGVEESLVNPSARNSPAAMSQDKKVVFITGANTGLGLEIVKALYKSTQSYDIIVGSRLVSNGEAAVAAVQQEIPSSSSSLSVVQLDLASDESIKKAVENIESKFGRLDVLVNNGGAGFDGALRDNKLSIREAWNKSWDTNVAGTQVLTSEAIPLLLKSRQARLLFITSGTSALAFTERFDHPALQRINASPAPGWPKPKEINPIESYRSAKTGLNMMMRQWHRILLNDGVKVWAISPGFLATNLGDVGIEQLKKLGARDPSEGGNLVKRVIEGERDSDVGKVVGATGIQIW
;
A
#
# COMPACT_ATOMS: atom_id res chain seq x y z
N MET A 1 -34.25 82.15 44.84
CA MET A 1 -34.84 80.84 44.51
C MET A 1 -34.52 80.48 43.08
N SER A 2 -33.56 79.59 42.83
CA SER A 2 -33.58 78.69 41.65
C SER A 2 -32.75 77.46 41.97
N LYS A 3 -33.38 76.29 41.80
CA LYS A 3 -32.99 74.98 42.31
C LYS A 3 -31.64 74.49 41.75
N SER A 4 -30.85 73.90 42.63
CA SER A 4 -29.74 73.01 42.28
C SER A 4 -30.28 71.73 41.64
N SER A 5 -29.99 71.48 40.37
CA SER A 5 -30.17 70.16 39.76
C SER A 5 -28.93 69.33 40.02
N SER A 6 -29.05 68.36 40.94
CA SER A 6 -28.11 67.24 41.09
C SER A 6 -28.01 66.42 39.79
N PRO A 7 -26.84 65.86 39.45
CA PRO A 7 -26.71 64.99 38.29
C PRO A 7 -27.52 63.69 38.49
N PRO A 8 -28.02 63.07 37.41
CA PRO A 8 -28.82 61.85 37.53
C PRO A 8 -27.93 60.70 38.02
N LYS A 9 -28.41 59.97 39.04
CA LYS A 9 -27.89 58.64 39.40
C LYS A 9 -28.27 57.67 38.28
N GLU A 10 -27.28 57.16 37.53
CA GLU A 10 -27.48 56.03 36.61
C GLU A 10 -27.84 54.75 37.39
N PRO A 11 -28.74 53.90 36.86
CA PRO A 11 -29.15 52.67 37.51
C PRO A 11 -28.03 51.62 37.46
N SER A 12 -27.66 51.07 38.62
CA SER A 12 -26.67 50.00 38.74
C SER A 12 -27.16 48.70 38.08
N SER A 13 -26.50 48.26 37.01
CA SER A 13 -26.85 47.04 36.28
C SER A 13 -26.08 45.81 36.82
N SER A 14 -26.46 45.31 37.99
CA SER A 14 -25.95 44.04 38.57
C SER A 14 -26.11 42.83 37.63
N ARG A 15 -27.05 42.93 36.68
CA ARG A 15 -27.41 41.93 35.69
C ARG A 15 -26.31 41.71 34.65
N GLY A 16 -25.62 42.77 34.19
CA GLY A 16 -24.51 42.66 33.23
C GLY A 16 -23.30 41.91 33.79
N ARG A 17 -23.01 42.10 35.08
CA ARG A 17 -21.94 41.40 35.81
C ARG A 17 -22.19 39.90 35.91
N LEU A 18 -23.41 39.51 36.26
CA LEU A 18 -23.81 38.10 36.35
C LEU A 18 -23.72 37.39 35.00
N VAL A 19 -24.26 38.00 33.94
CA VAL A 19 -24.21 37.44 32.58
C VAL A 19 -22.77 37.26 32.12
N ASN A 20 -21.91 38.25 32.37
CA ASN A 20 -20.52 38.16 31.94
C ASN A 20 -19.70 37.10 32.68
N ALA A 21 -19.98 36.90 33.97
CA ALA A 21 -19.37 35.84 34.78
C ALA A 21 -19.82 34.45 34.29
N LEU A 22 -21.12 34.27 34.02
CA LEU A 22 -21.67 33.00 33.53
C LEU A 22 -21.05 32.59 32.19
N PHE A 23 -20.97 33.49 31.20
CA PHE A 23 -20.34 33.18 29.91
C PHE A 23 -18.87 32.76 30.04
N THR A 24 -18.12 33.43 30.90
CA THR A 24 -16.69 33.12 31.11
C THR A 24 -16.52 31.77 31.80
N ALA A 25 -17.36 31.47 32.79
CA ALA A 25 -17.38 30.17 33.47
C ALA A 25 -17.78 29.03 32.52
N SER A 26 -18.78 29.24 31.65
CA SER A 26 -19.19 28.26 30.65
C SER A 26 -18.07 27.94 29.65
N LEU A 27 -17.35 28.95 29.15
CA LEU A 27 -16.21 28.75 28.25
C LEU A 27 -15.06 27.99 28.93
N ALA A 28 -14.77 28.31 30.19
CA ALA A 28 -13.75 27.58 30.96
C ALA A 28 -14.13 26.11 31.17
N LEU A 29 -15.40 25.83 31.49
CA LEU A 29 -15.92 24.48 31.68
C LEU A 29 -15.87 23.65 30.39
N ILE A 30 -16.22 24.25 29.24
CA ILE A 30 -16.09 23.61 27.92
C ILE A 30 -14.62 23.26 27.63
N CYS A 31 -13.68 24.18 27.91
CA CYS A 31 -12.25 23.89 27.72
C CYS A 31 -11.79 22.70 28.56
N LEU A 32 -12.14 22.68 29.85
CA LEU A 32 -11.80 21.59 30.77
C LEU A 32 -12.39 20.26 30.32
N ALA A 33 -13.65 20.25 29.89
CA ALA A 33 -14.30 19.06 29.36
C ALA A 33 -13.57 18.53 28.12
N CYS A 34 -13.21 19.38 27.16
CA CYS A 34 -12.47 18.94 25.97
C CYS A 34 -11.06 18.41 26.29
N TYR A 35 -10.34 19.00 27.25
CA TYR A 35 -9.06 18.44 27.71
C TYR A 35 -9.24 17.05 28.31
N ALA A 36 -10.22 16.88 29.21
CA ALA A 36 -10.50 15.59 29.82
C ALA A 36 -10.84 14.54 28.77
N LEU A 37 -11.68 14.89 27.78
CA LEU A 37 -12.06 13.97 26.71
C LEU A 37 -10.85 13.53 25.86
N LEU A 38 -9.98 14.46 25.44
CA LEU A 38 -8.78 14.10 24.67
C LEU A 38 -7.79 13.26 25.49
N ILE A 39 -7.62 13.56 26.78
CA ILE A 39 -6.72 12.81 27.66
C ILE A 39 -7.23 11.37 27.83
N ILE A 40 -8.53 11.19 28.14
CA ILE A 40 -9.12 9.86 28.29
C ILE A 40 -8.98 9.06 26.99
N LEU A 41 -9.18 9.68 25.83
CA LEU A 41 -9.11 8.99 24.54
C LEU A 41 -7.71 8.45 24.24
N TYR A 42 -6.65 9.17 24.60
CA TYR A 42 -5.26 8.76 24.35
C TYR A 42 -4.69 7.83 25.43
N ILE A 43 -5.22 7.88 26.65
CA ILE A 43 -4.76 7.01 27.75
C ILE A 43 -5.54 5.69 27.74
N GLN A 44 -6.86 5.76 27.61
CA GLN A 44 -7.75 4.60 27.71
C GLN A 44 -9.02 4.80 26.86
N ALA A 45 -8.89 4.60 25.54
CA ALA A 45 -10.00 4.72 24.60
C ALA A 45 -11.19 3.78 24.93
N ASP A 46 -10.93 2.63 25.56
CA ASP A 46 -11.94 1.65 25.96
C ASP A 46 -12.98 2.23 26.94
N LEU A 47 -12.64 3.28 27.69
CA LEU A 47 -13.54 3.92 28.66
C LEU A 47 -14.75 4.59 27.99
N TYR A 48 -14.65 4.89 26.68
CA TYR A 48 -15.76 5.46 25.93
C TYR A 48 -16.84 4.44 25.56
N HIS A 49 -16.57 3.13 25.71
CA HIS A 49 -17.47 2.06 25.26
C HIS A 49 -17.90 2.18 23.79
N ILE A 50 -17.03 2.72 22.93
CA ILE A 50 -17.25 2.85 21.49
C ILE A 50 -16.22 1.96 20.77
N PRO A 51 -16.62 0.78 20.26
CA PRO A 51 -15.70 -0.17 19.62
C PRO A 51 -14.94 0.41 18.41
N SER A 52 -15.59 1.28 17.63
CA SER A 52 -14.98 1.94 16.47
C SER A 52 -13.83 2.89 16.81
N LEU A 53 -13.60 3.20 18.09
CA LEU A 53 -12.43 3.97 18.54
C LEU A 53 -11.20 3.08 18.78
N VAL A 54 -11.38 1.76 18.81
CA VAL A 54 -10.36 0.77 19.18
C VAL A 54 -10.05 -0.14 18.00
N THR A 55 -11.07 -0.63 17.29
CA THR A 55 -10.94 -1.58 16.18
C THR A 55 -11.44 -0.97 14.86
N ASP A 56 -10.79 -1.32 13.74
CA ASP A 56 -11.16 -0.83 12.40
C ASP A 56 -12.33 -1.62 11.77
N GLY A 57 -12.66 -2.78 12.34
CA GLY A 57 -13.65 -3.72 11.78
C GLY A 57 -15.09 -3.52 12.23
N ASP A 58 -15.35 -2.68 13.23
CA ASP A 58 -16.71 -2.41 13.72
C ASP A 58 -17.38 -1.31 12.89
N THR A 59 -18.61 -1.56 12.44
CA THR A 59 -19.44 -0.65 11.63
C THR A 59 -19.96 0.59 12.40
N GLY A 60 -19.30 0.93 13.51
CA GLY A 60 -19.60 2.12 14.30
C GLY A 60 -19.39 3.42 13.51
N SER A 61 -20.20 4.42 13.82
CA SER A 61 -20.32 5.65 13.00
C SER A 61 -19.17 6.65 13.19
N ILE A 62 -18.36 6.54 14.24
CA ILE A 62 -17.35 7.55 14.60
C ILE A 62 -15.95 6.92 14.62
N LYS A 63 -15.11 7.35 13.67
CA LYS A 63 -13.69 7.00 13.62
C LYS A 63 -12.86 7.84 14.61
N PRO A 64 -11.70 7.35 15.10
CA PRO A 64 -10.80 8.09 15.96
C PRO A 64 -10.42 9.48 15.43
N THR A 65 -10.18 9.57 14.13
CA THR A 65 -9.81 10.82 13.46
C THR A 65 -10.93 11.86 13.52
N VAL A 66 -12.19 11.42 13.42
CA VAL A 66 -13.36 12.29 13.51
C VAL A 66 -13.56 12.75 14.96
N ALA A 67 -13.47 11.84 15.92
CA ALA A 67 -13.60 12.16 17.35
C ALA A 67 -12.54 13.17 17.80
N VAL A 68 -11.26 12.93 17.47
CA VAL A 68 -10.15 13.83 17.82
C VAL A 68 -10.30 15.20 17.14
N SER A 69 -10.67 15.22 15.85
CA SER A 69 -10.85 16.49 15.12
C SER A 69 -11.96 17.34 15.72
N LEU A 70 -13.10 16.73 16.07
CA LEU A 70 -14.25 17.44 16.62
C LEU A 70 -13.95 17.99 18.02
N ILE A 71 -13.36 17.19 18.91
CA ILE A 71 -13.00 17.65 20.26
C ILE A 71 -11.90 18.72 20.20
N ALA A 72 -10.89 18.56 19.34
CA ALA A 72 -9.82 19.54 19.18
C ALA A 72 -10.32 20.87 18.59
N ALA A 73 -11.27 20.84 17.65
CA ALA A 73 -11.88 22.04 17.08
C ALA A 73 -12.69 22.82 18.14
N VAL A 74 -13.50 22.13 18.94
CA VAL A 74 -14.25 22.74 20.05
C VAL A 74 -13.30 23.33 21.09
N LEU A 75 -12.25 22.60 21.45
CA LEU A 75 -11.23 23.08 22.38
C LEU A 75 -10.55 24.36 21.88
N ALA A 76 -10.15 24.40 20.61
CA ALA A 76 -9.50 25.55 20.01
C ALA A 76 -10.43 26.78 19.96
N ALA A 77 -11.70 26.59 19.58
CA ALA A 77 -12.69 27.65 19.54
C ALA A 77 -13.00 28.20 20.94
N ALA A 78 -13.29 27.32 21.90
CA ALA A 78 -13.61 27.70 23.28
C ALA A 78 -12.43 28.41 23.96
N THR A 79 -11.21 27.93 23.75
CA THR A 79 -10.03 28.53 24.35
C THR A 79 -9.69 29.89 23.74
N SER A 80 -9.78 30.02 22.41
CA SER A 80 -9.57 31.30 21.73
C SER A 80 -10.59 32.36 22.19
N ALA A 81 -11.86 31.96 22.31
CA ALA A 81 -12.92 32.82 22.82
C ALA A 81 -12.69 33.22 24.29
N LEU A 82 -12.31 32.27 25.14
CA LEU A 82 -12.00 32.52 26.56
C LEU A 82 -10.85 33.51 26.71
N ILE A 83 -9.72 33.29 26.03
CA ILE A 83 -8.56 34.18 26.12
C ILE A 83 -8.91 35.57 25.57
N THR A 84 -9.55 35.66 24.40
CA THR A 84 -9.94 36.95 23.80
C THR A 84 -10.78 37.78 24.79
N ARG A 85 -11.79 37.17 25.39
CA ARG A 85 -12.67 37.80 26.37
C ARG A 85 -11.94 38.24 27.64
N CYS A 86 -11.04 37.40 28.16
CA CYS A 86 -10.21 37.76 29.32
C CYS A 86 -9.28 38.94 29.01
N VAL A 87 -8.76 39.05 27.78
CA VAL A 87 -7.91 40.17 27.36
C VAL A 87 -8.71 41.47 27.20
N GLU A 88 -9.87 41.42 26.55
CA GLU A 88 -10.77 42.58 26.44
C GLU A 88 -11.15 43.13 27.81
N HIS A 89 -11.49 42.26 28.76
CA HIS A 89 -11.82 42.68 30.13
C HIS A 89 -10.65 43.37 30.82
N SER A 90 -9.41 42.91 30.63
CA SER A 90 -8.23 43.59 31.17
C SER A 90 -7.87 44.89 30.47
N PHE A 91 -8.25 45.05 29.20
CA PHE A 91 -8.13 46.32 28.50
C PHE A 91 -9.04 47.36 29.14
N TRP A 92 -10.30 47.01 29.39
CA TRP A 92 -11.26 47.88 30.07
C TRP A 92 -10.79 48.30 31.45
N LEU A 93 -10.31 47.36 32.28
CA LEU A 93 -9.80 47.68 33.63
C LEU A 93 -8.64 48.68 33.63
N LYS A 94 -7.84 48.76 32.57
CA LYS A 94 -6.69 49.69 32.46
C LYS A 94 -7.03 51.02 31.79
N LEU A 95 -8.20 51.13 31.15
CA LEU A 95 -8.68 52.36 30.53
C LEU A 95 -9.58 53.19 31.44
N VAL A 96 -10.10 52.62 32.53
CA VAL A 96 -10.91 53.34 33.52
C VAL A 96 -10.00 54.27 34.35
N PRO A 97 -10.24 55.59 34.39
CA PRO A 97 -9.46 56.52 35.20
C PRO A 97 -9.77 56.27 36.68
N GLY A 98 -8.76 55.87 37.47
CA GLY A 98 -8.95 55.71 38.92
C GLY A 98 -7.89 54.92 39.67
N ASN A 99 -7.05 54.13 39.00
CA ASN A 99 -5.94 53.42 39.65
C ASN A 99 -4.73 53.36 38.74
N VAL A 100 -3.86 54.38 38.81
CA VAL A 100 -2.75 54.53 37.89
C VAL A 100 -1.43 54.60 38.65
N GLY A 101 -0.80 53.43 38.83
CA GLY A 101 0.66 53.37 39.05
C GLY A 101 1.45 53.61 37.75
N SER A 102 0.79 53.57 36.58
CA SER A 102 1.42 53.84 35.28
C SER A 102 0.37 54.15 34.19
N PRO A 103 0.25 55.39 33.69
CA PRO A 103 -0.73 55.72 32.65
C PRO A 103 -0.37 55.03 31.32
N LEU A 104 -1.38 54.52 30.62
CA LEU A 104 -1.18 53.92 29.30
C LEU A 104 -0.80 55.01 28.29
N THR A 105 0.33 54.84 27.60
CA THR A 105 0.73 55.71 26.50
C THR A 105 -0.22 55.54 25.31
N VAL A 106 -0.46 56.60 24.52
CA VAL A 106 -1.30 56.57 23.29
C VAL A 106 -0.90 55.43 22.35
N GLY A 107 0.41 55.17 22.19
CA GLY A 107 0.91 54.07 21.37
C GLY A 107 0.65 52.67 21.94
N GLU A 108 0.42 52.54 23.25
CA GLU A 108 0.02 51.26 23.88
C GLU A 108 -1.49 51.04 23.76
N VAL A 109 -2.29 52.10 23.90
CA VAL A 109 -3.74 52.07 23.66
C VAL A 109 -4.05 51.65 22.23
N ASN A 110 -3.34 52.21 21.24
CA ASN A 110 -3.52 51.86 19.83
C ASN A 110 -3.12 50.39 19.56
N ARG A 111 -2.00 49.93 20.14
CA ARG A 111 -1.56 48.52 20.02
C ARG A 111 -2.56 47.54 20.65
N LEU A 112 -3.16 47.89 21.78
CA LEU A 112 -4.18 47.09 22.44
C LEU A 112 -5.53 47.10 21.69
N ALA A 113 -5.93 48.23 21.10
CA ALA A 113 -7.12 48.32 20.25
C ALA A 113 -6.96 47.52 18.95
N GLN A 114 -5.76 47.52 18.36
CA GLN A 114 -5.47 46.68 17.19
C GLN A 114 -5.49 45.18 17.56
N TRP A 115 -5.03 44.81 18.76
CA TRP A 115 -5.00 43.43 19.24
C TRP A 115 -6.39 42.77 19.28
N SER A 116 -7.44 43.52 19.67
CA SER A 116 -8.81 42.97 19.75
C SER A 116 -9.40 42.67 18.37
N VAL A 117 -9.07 43.48 17.36
CA VAL A 117 -9.70 43.42 16.03
C VAL A 117 -8.94 42.63 14.97
N SER A 118 -7.63 42.38 15.14
CA SER A 118 -6.80 41.77 14.09
C SER A 118 -5.91 40.62 14.60
N PRO A 119 -6.02 39.40 14.02
CA PRO A 119 -5.10 38.29 14.33
C PRO A 119 -3.63 38.65 14.08
N LEU A 120 -3.34 39.42 13.03
CA LEU A 120 -1.99 39.89 12.74
C LEU A 120 -1.52 40.90 13.80
N ALA A 121 -2.42 41.76 14.27
CA ALA A 121 -2.10 42.66 15.36
C ALA A 121 -1.80 41.91 16.68
N ARG A 122 -2.47 40.78 16.93
CA ARG A 122 -2.15 39.89 18.07
C ARG A 122 -0.70 39.40 18.03
N LEU A 123 -0.17 39.06 16.85
CA LEU A 123 1.25 38.71 16.65
C LEU A 123 2.18 39.92 16.86
N THR A 124 1.84 41.07 16.27
CA THR A 124 2.70 42.26 16.41
C THR A 124 2.78 42.76 17.84
N TYR A 125 1.71 42.58 18.62
CA TYR A 125 1.66 42.91 20.03
C TYR A 125 2.57 41.99 20.87
N ALA A 126 2.71 40.71 20.50
CA ALA A 126 3.63 39.80 21.18
C ALA A 126 5.07 40.33 21.19
N LEU A 127 5.47 41.02 20.12
CA LEU A 127 6.79 41.64 20.02
C LEU A 127 6.83 43.03 20.67
N LYS A 128 5.81 43.86 20.40
CA LYS A 128 5.87 45.30 20.66
C LYS A 128 5.05 45.79 21.87
N GLY A 129 4.20 44.97 22.47
CA GLY A 129 3.36 45.37 23.62
C GLY A 129 4.16 45.59 24.91
N ARG A 130 3.56 46.17 25.94
CA ARG A 130 4.20 46.30 27.27
C ARG A 130 3.80 45.18 28.24
N SER A 131 2.63 44.57 28.08
CA SER A 131 2.15 43.51 28.98
C SER A 131 2.71 42.14 28.63
N TRP A 132 3.60 41.60 29.46
CA TRP A 132 4.23 40.28 29.26
C TRP A 132 3.21 39.13 29.18
N ALA A 133 2.17 39.14 30.02
CA ALA A 133 1.14 38.10 30.03
C ALA A 133 0.35 38.09 28.71
N LEU A 134 0.08 39.27 28.13
CA LEU A 134 -0.61 39.40 26.84
C LEU A 134 0.28 39.03 25.65
N LYS A 135 1.60 39.23 25.76
CA LYS A 135 2.55 38.75 24.76
C LYS A 135 2.54 37.23 24.67
N LEU A 136 2.62 36.58 25.83
CA LEU A 136 2.66 35.13 25.94
C LEU A 136 1.32 34.50 25.53
N SER A 137 0.18 35.05 25.97
CA SER A 137 -1.14 34.57 25.54
C SER A 137 -1.35 34.74 24.03
N GLY A 138 -0.86 35.84 23.44
CA GLY A 138 -0.90 36.07 21.99
C GLY A 138 -0.14 35.01 21.19
N LEU A 139 1.06 34.61 21.65
CA LEU A 139 1.84 33.54 21.03
C LEU A 139 1.19 32.16 21.20
N LEU A 140 0.64 31.88 22.37
CA LEU A 140 -0.01 30.60 22.67
C LEU A 140 -1.33 30.41 21.91
N ILE A 141 -2.06 31.49 21.55
CA ILE A 141 -3.26 31.43 20.68
C ILE A 141 -2.97 30.83 19.30
N PHE A 142 -1.76 31.03 18.75
CA PHE A 142 -1.39 30.47 17.44
C PHE A 142 -0.96 29.01 17.52
N ALA A 143 -0.51 28.55 18.68
CA ALA A 143 -0.21 27.13 18.89
C ALA A 143 -1.45 26.23 18.78
N PHE A 144 -2.67 26.79 18.90
CA PHE A 144 -3.92 26.05 18.74
C PHE A 144 -4.15 25.53 17.33
N SER A 145 -3.63 26.23 16.32
CA SER A 145 -3.70 25.81 14.92
C SER A 145 -2.95 24.49 14.66
N ILE A 146 -2.08 24.09 15.59
CA ILE A 146 -1.18 22.94 15.47
C ILE A 146 -1.72 21.72 16.25
N ILE A 147 -2.66 21.92 17.19
CA ILE A 147 -3.18 20.86 18.07
C ILE A 147 -3.85 19.74 17.26
N ALA A 148 -4.82 20.07 16.41
CA ALA A 148 -5.59 19.06 15.68
C ALA A 148 -4.71 18.24 14.73
N PRO A 149 -3.84 18.84 13.88
CA PRO A 149 -2.93 18.07 13.03
C PRO A 149 -1.98 17.15 13.81
N VAL A 150 -1.43 17.62 14.92
CA VAL A 150 -0.44 16.85 15.71
C VAL A 150 -1.10 15.72 16.48
N LEU A 151 -2.28 15.94 17.07
CA LEU A 151 -3.07 14.86 17.66
C LEU A 151 -3.41 13.82 16.58
N LEU A 152 -3.91 14.22 15.41
CA LEU A 152 -4.19 13.26 14.34
C LEU A 152 -2.98 12.43 13.93
N ALA A 153 -1.78 13.01 13.89
CA ALA A 153 -0.54 12.29 13.63
C ALA A 153 -0.15 11.29 14.72
N GLY A 154 -0.70 11.44 15.94
CA GLY A 154 -0.54 10.51 17.05
C GLY A 154 -1.37 9.24 16.96
N ILE A 155 -2.25 9.11 15.97
CA ILE A 155 -3.09 7.93 15.74
C ILE A 155 -2.45 7.08 14.66
N SER A 156 -2.14 5.82 14.96
CA SER A 156 -1.63 4.86 13.99
C SER A 156 -2.48 3.60 13.98
N LEU A 157 -2.66 3.00 12.81
CA LEU A 157 -3.33 1.73 12.65
C LEU A 157 -2.26 0.62 12.66
N LYS A 158 -2.38 -0.36 13.56
CA LYS A 158 -1.45 -1.49 13.65
C LYS A 158 -2.20 -2.83 13.60
N ASP A 159 -1.59 -3.79 12.92
CA ASP A 159 -2.05 -5.17 12.94
C ASP A 159 -1.67 -5.84 14.26
N HIS A 160 -2.67 -6.31 14.99
CA HIS A 160 -2.51 -7.07 16.21
C HIS A 160 -2.78 -8.55 15.90
N PHE A 161 -1.77 -9.39 16.07
CA PHE A 161 -1.87 -10.82 15.79
C PHE A 161 -2.27 -11.59 17.04
N ARG A 162 -3.31 -12.40 16.94
CA ARG A 162 -3.71 -13.35 17.97
C ARG A 162 -3.55 -14.76 17.44
N ILE A 163 -2.76 -15.58 18.13
CA ILE A 163 -2.66 -17.00 17.84
C ILE A 163 -3.66 -17.72 18.73
N THR A 164 -4.55 -18.50 18.13
CA THR A 164 -5.47 -19.37 18.83
C THR A 164 -5.13 -20.81 18.47
N SER A 165 -4.88 -21.64 19.48
CA SER A 165 -4.61 -23.05 19.29
C SER A 165 -5.79 -23.87 19.78
N THR A 166 -6.32 -24.74 18.93
CA THR A 166 -7.37 -25.70 19.24
C THR A 166 -6.81 -27.11 19.11
N SER A 167 -6.94 -27.90 20.17
CA SER A 167 -6.63 -29.32 20.17
C SER A 167 -7.91 -30.12 19.96
N ALA A 168 -7.96 -30.92 18.90
CA ALA A 168 -8.99 -31.94 18.71
C ALA A 168 -8.37 -33.31 19.04
N SER A 169 -8.88 -33.97 20.06
CA SER A 169 -8.57 -35.38 20.32
C SER A 169 -9.20 -36.25 19.24
N HIS A 170 -8.56 -37.36 18.90
CA HIS A 170 -9.11 -38.35 17.96
C HIS A 170 -10.57 -38.67 18.27
N VAL A 171 -11.44 -38.51 17.27
CA VAL A 171 -12.84 -38.98 17.33
C VAL A 171 -12.97 -40.06 16.26
N ALA A 172 -13.08 -41.32 16.68
CA ALA A 172 -13.29 -42.42 15.75
C ALA A 172 -14.59 -42.18 14.95
N ASP A 173 -14.48 -42.02 13.64
CA ASP A 173 -15.65 -41.73 12.79
C ASP A 173 -16.53 -42.99 12.68
N TYR A 174 -17.82 -42.83 12.97
CA TYR A 174 -18.85 -43.87 12.86
C TYR A 174 -19.00 -44.42 11.43
N TRP A 175 -18.56 -43.67 10.41
CA TRP A 175 -18.62 -44.07 9.00
C TRP A 175 -17.44 -44.94 8.53
N THR A 176 -16.39 -45.09 9.35
CA THR A 176 -15.19 -45.91 9.05
C THR A 176 -15.52 -47.34 8.60
N PRO A 177 -16.47 -48.06 9.25
CA PRO A 177 -16.85 -49.40 8.79
C PRO A 177 -17.55 -49.41 7.43
N TRP A 178 -18.22 -48.31 7.03
CA TRP A 178 -19.01 -48.24 5.79
C TRP A 178 -18.14 -47.95 4.57
N ILE A 179 -17.16 -47.04 4.69
CA ILE A 179 -16.18 -46.76 3.63
C ILE A 179 -15.31 -48.01 3.36
N ASN A 180 -14.89 -48.69 4.42
CA ASN A 180 -14.13 -49.95 4.30
C ASN A 180 -14.98 -51.09 3.70
N ARG A 181 -16.29 -51.14 4.01
CA ARG A 181 -17.22 -52.12 3.42
C ARG A 181 -17.48 -51.84 1.93
N GLY A 182 -17.51 -50.57 1.51
CA GLY A 182 -17.58 -50.18 0.10
C GLY A 182 -16.38 -50.72 -0.69
N ASN A 183 -15.16 -50.52 -0.17
CA ASN A 183 -13.93 -51.03 -0.79
C ASN A 183 -13.86 -52.56 -0.83
N SER A 184 -14.34 -53.25 0.21
CA SER A 184 -14.41 -54.72 0.21
C SER A 184 -15.40 -55.29 -0.82
N ARG A 185 -16.40 -54.51 -1.25
CA ARG A 185 -17.53 -54.99 -2.07
C ARG A 185 -17.28 -54.92 -3.57
N PHE A 186 -16.28 -54.16 -4.03
CA PHE A 186 -15.86 -54.08 -5.44
C PHE A 186 -14.75 -55.09 -5.81
N ARG A 187 -14.42 -56.04 -4.92
CA ARG A 187 -13.44 -57.12 -5.17
C ARG A 187 -14.02 -58.27 -5.99
N GLY A 188 -14.28 -58.03 -7.28
CA GLY A 188 -14.80 -59.06 -8.17
C GLY A 188 -14.65 -58.72 -9.65
N GLY A 189 -13.42 -58.74 -10.16
CA GLY A 189 -13.15 -58.68 -11.60
C GLY A 189 -11.65 -58.72 -11.87
N SER A 190 -11.19 -59.73 -12.61
CA SER A 190 -9.78 -60.01 -12.94
C SER A 190 -9.11 -59.00 -13.91
N ALA A 191 -9.66 -57.81 -14.06
CA ALA A 191 -9.03 -56.66 -14.71
C ALA A 191 -9.81 -55.40 -14.31
N GLY A 192 -9.30 -54.59 -13.38
CA GLY A 192 -10.04 -53.40 -12.96
C GLY A 192 -9.64 -52.79 -11.63
N ASP A 193 -8.34 -52.62 -11.38
CA ASP A 193 -7.84 -51.46 -10.64
C ASP A 193 -6.38 -51.22 -11.03
N LEU A 194 -6.20 -50.96 -12.33
CA LEU A 194 -5.05 -50.19 -12.80
C LEU A 194 -4.93 -48.85 -12.06
N VAL A 195 -5.98 -48.36 -11.38
CA VAL A 195 -5.92 -47.12 -10.59
C VAL A 195 -4.97 -47.25 -9.40
N PHE A 196 -4.86 -48.39 -8.71
CA PHE A 196 -3.91 -48.52 -7.60
C PHE A 196 -2.48 -48.72 -8.10
N GLY A 197 -2.28 -49.49 -9.17
CA GLY A 197 -0.99 -49.67 -9.83
C GLY A 197 -0.48 -48.39 -10.50
N MET A 198 -1.35 -47.66 -11.20
CA MET A 198 -1.04 -46.36 -11.82
C MET A 198 -0.98 -45.23 -10.78
N ALA A 199 -1.73 -45.28 -9.68
CA ALA A 199 -1.57 -44.32 -8.58
C ALA A 199 -0.25 -44.56 -7.86
N ALA A 200 0.15 -45.82 -7.61
CA ALA A 200 1.48 -46.14 -7.09
C ALA A 200 2.59 -45.70 -8.07
N GLN A 201 2.46 -45.98 -9.36
CA GLN A 201 3.43 -45.53 -10.39
C GLN A 201 3.49 -44.00 -10.54
N ALA A 202 2.35 -43.30 -10.56
CA ALA A 202 2.29 -41.84 -10.65
C ALA A 202 2.71 -41.14 -9.34
N SER A 203 2.54 -41.81 -8.18
CA SER A 203 2.84 -41.25 -6.85
C SER A 203 4.27 -41.53 -6.38
N ASN A 204 4.85 -42.68 -6.70
CA ASN A 204 6.26 -43.01 -6.39
C ASN A 204 7.24 -42.06 -7.09
N GLY A 205 6.80 -41.41 -8.17
CA GLY A 205 7.58 -40.41 -8.87
C GLY A 205 7.62 -39.03 -8.20
N ASN A 206 6.62 -38.63 -7.40
CA ASN A 206 6.45 -37.21 -7.03
C ASN A 206 5.83 -36.89 -5.65
N PHE A 207 5.52 -37.87 -4.79
CA PHE A 207 4.84 -37.61 -3.49
C PHE A 207 3.55 -36.76 -3.60
N ALA A 208 2.91 -36.74 -4.77
CA ALA A 208 1.90 -35.73 -5.13
C ALA A 208 0.46 -36.24 -5.04
N ALA A 209 0.14 -37.15 -4.11
CA ALA A 209 -1.27 -37.47 -3.88
C ALA A 209 -2.00 -36.24 -3.29
N PRO A 210 -3.17 -35.88 -3.82
CA PRO A 210 -3.94 -34.75 -3.32
C PRO A 210 -4.46 -35.07 -1.91
N VAL A 211 -3.76 -34.58 -0.90
CA VAL A 211 -4.22 -34.62 0.49
C VAL A 211 -5.24 -33.51 0.69
N ALA A 212 -6.35 -33.79 1.37
CA ALA A 212 -7.30 -32.76 1.77
C ALA A 212 -6.58 -31.69 2.61
N PRO A 213 -6.51 -30.42 2.16
CA PRO A 213 -5.81 -29.39 2.91
C PRO A 213 -6.62 -29.05 4.16
N VAL A 214 -6.09 -29.36 5.35
CA VAL A 214 -6.69 -28.94 6.63
C VAL A 214 -6.55 -27.42 6.78
N CYS A 215 -5.41 -26.89 6.36
CA CYS A 215 -5.19 -25.46 6.23
C CYS A 215 -5.46 -24.98 4.80
N HIS A 216 -6.30 -23.97 4.66
CA HIS A 216 -6.64 -23.36 3.37
C HIS A 216 -5.81 -22.11 3.06
N ASP A 217 -5.24 -21.47 4.08
CA ASP A 217 -4.46 -20.24 3.94
C ASP A 217 -3.26 -20.23 4.90
N ASP A 218 -2.30 -19.36 4.62
CA ASP A 218 -1.04 -19.21 5.38
C ASP A 218 -1.22 -18.73 6.83
N SER A 219 -2.46 -18.39 7.22
CA SER A 219 -2.78 -18.05 8.61
C SER A 219 -3.00 -19.30 9.48
N CYS A 220 -3.12 -20.47 8.86
CA CYS A 220 -3.31 -21.76 9.51
C CYS A 220 -2.01 -22.58 9.49
N SER A 221 -1.67 -23.14 10.65
CA SER A 221 -0.67 -24.20 10.78
C SER A 221 -1.23 -25.35 11.60
N VAL A 222 -1.05 -26.57 11.12
CA VAL A 222 -1.52 -27.80 11.77
C VAL A 222 -0.32 -28.69 12.06
N SER A 223 -0.28 -29.23 13.27
CA SER A 223 0.62 -30.31 13.67
C SER A 223 -0.22 -31.41 14.30
N THR A 224 -0.07 -32.63 13.84
CA THR A 224 -0.89 -33.76 14.28
C THR A 224 -0.05 -35.00 14.52
N GLY A 225 -0.38 -35.73 15.58
CA GLY A 225 0.17 -37.06 15.83
C GLY A 225 -0.70 -38.11 15.16
N SER A 226 -0.14 -38.86 14.23
CA SER A 226 -0.83 -39.93 13.51
C SER A 226 -0.12 -41.27 13.69
N SER A 227 -0.88 -42.36 13.68
CA SER A 227 -0.32 -43.70 13.62
C SER A 227 0.23 -43.98 12.23
N ALA A 228 1.42 -44.58 12.17
CA ALA A 228 2.16 -44.82 10.94
C ALA A 228 2.86 -46.17 10.93
N LEU A 229 3.04 -46.72 9.73
CA LEU A 229 4.03 -47.75 9.46
C LEU A 229 5.26 -47.06 8.86
N PHE A 230 6.43 -47.36 9.42
CA PHE A 230 7.69 -46.71 9.10
C PHE A 230 8.72 -47.77 8.72
N ALA A 231 9.20 -47.74 7.48
CA ALA A 231 10.23 -48.65 7.01
C ALA A 231 11.61 -48.01 7.14
N THR A 232 12.57 -48.77 7.66
CA THR A 232 13.99 -48.41 7.66
C THR A 232 14.74 -49.44 6.83
N CYS A 233 15.32 -49.00 5.71
CA CYS A 233 15.95 -49.89 4.75
C CYS A 233 17.48 -49.80 4.79
N ASN A 234 18.14 -50.96 4.75
CA ASN A 234 19.56 -51.10 4.49
C ASN A 234 19.76 -51.65 3.08
N ALA A 235 20.67 -51.06 2.31
CA ALA A 235 21.01 -51.47 0.97
C ALA A 235 22.41 -52.09 0.96
N GLY A 236 22.57 -53.17 0.21
CA GLY A 236 23.85 -53.85 0.01
C GLY A 236 24.14 -54.07 -1.46
N THR A 237 25.40 -53.98 -1.83
CA THR A 237 25.86 -54.28 -3.20
C THR A 237 27.15 -55.07 -3.13
N ILE A 238 27.20 -56.20 -3.84
CA ILE A 238 28.33 -57.13 -3.85
C ILE A 238 28.69 -57.47 -5.30
N ASP A 239 29.98 -57.61 -5.60
CA ASP A 239 30.45 -58.07 -6.91
C ASP A 239 29.98 -59.51 -7.20
N ASN A 240 29.40 -59.72 -8.40
CA ASN A 240 28.95 -61.02 -8.87
C ASN A 240 30.03 -61.72 -9.71
N THR A 241 31.21 -61.96 -9.12
CA THR A 241 32.35 -62.58 -9.84
C THR A 241 32.06 -63.99 -10.35
N GLU A 242 31.13 -64.69 -9.70
CA GLU A 242 30.71 -66.06 -10.05
C GLU A 242 29.52 -66.10 -11.03
N ASN A 243 29.02 -64.95 -11.50
CA ASN A 243 27.85 -64.84 -12.37
C ASN A 243 26.61 -65.59 -11.85
N ARG A 244 26.43 -65.62 -10.53
CA ARG A 244 25.27 -66.24 -9.86
C ARG A 244 23.99 -65.59 -10.39
N GLY A 245 23.03 -66.42 -10.77
CA GLY A 245 21.76 -65.97 -11.37
C GLY A 245 21.83 -65.48 -12.82
N LEU A 246 22.98 -65.49 -13.50
CA LEU A 246 23.14 -64.97 -14.88
C LEU A 246 23.60 -66.01 -15.91
N THR A 247 24.22 -67.11 -15.50
CA THR A 247 24.74 -68.13 -16.43
C THR A 247 23.65 -69.04 -16.99
N VAL A 248 23.88 -69.56 -18.21
CA VAL A 248 23.15 -70.75 -18.71
C VAL A 248 23.46 -71.88 -17.73
N CYS A 249 22.44 -72.48 -17.12
CA CYS A 249 22.62 -73.62 -16.23
C CYS A 249 23.54 -74.65 -16.93
N PRO A 250 24.59 -75.17 -16.26
CA PRO A 250 25.52 -76.10 -16.88
C PRO A 250 24.78 -77.20 -17.65
N THR A 251 25.11 -77.40 -18.93
CA THR A 251 24.44 -78.40 -19.76
C THR A 251 24.58 -79.77 -19.13
N GLN A 252 23.42 -80.42 -18.95
CA GLN A 252 23.22 -81.76 -18.40
C GLN A 252 24.31 -82.75 -18.82
N THR A 253 25.02 -83.31 -17.85
CA THR A 253 25.51 -84.69 -17.96
C THR A 253 24.87 -85.49 -16.84
N THR A 254 23.97 -86.39 -17.24
CA THR A 254 23.33 -87.48 -16.47
C THR A 254 22.23 -87.13 -15.44
N THR A 255 21.01 -87.61 -15.76
CA THR A 255 19.87 -88.04 -14.91
C THR A 255 19.50 -87.25 -13.65
N SER A 256 18.33 -86.59 -13.75
CA SER A 256 17.46 -86.05 -12.68
C SER A 256 18.03 -84.97 -11.74
N THR A 257 18.50 -83.86 -12.29
CA THR A 257 18.77 -82.63 -11.54
C THR A 257 17.89 -81.50 -12.08
N THR A 258 17.04 -80.94 -11.22
CA THR A 258 16.10 -79.86 -11.55
C THR A 258 16.82 -78.51 -11.48
N VAL A 259 16.26 -77.47 -12.13
CA VAL A 259 16.81 -76.08 -12.13
C VAL A 259 17.08 -75.53 -10.71
N SER A 260 16.50 -76.14 -9.68
CA SER A 260 16.73 -75.92 -8.24
C SER A 260 18.19 -76.12 -7.78
N ASP A 261 19.00 -76.86 -8.52
CA ASP A 261 20.29 -77.35 -8.02
C ASP A 261 21.44 -76.31 -8.16
N PHE A 262 21.17 -75.21 -8.86
CA PHE A 262 22.11 -74.08 -9.06
C PHE A 262 21.53 -72.79 -8.50
N SER A 263 21.16 -72.84 -7.23
CA SER A 263 20.39 -71.81 -6.57
C SER A 263 21.19 -71.25 -5.39
N THR A 264 21.42 -69.93 -5.39
CA THR A 264 22.14 -69.27 -4.30
C THR A 264 21.16 -68.51 -3.44
N ASN A 265 21.12 -68.88 -2.16
CA ASN A 265 20.34 -68.15 -1.17
C ASN A 265 21.08 -66.88 -0.75
N TYR A 266 20.37 -65.76 -0.85
CA TYR A 266 20.72 -64.51 -0.20
C TYR A 266 19.75 -64.36 0.95
N CYS A 267 20.24 -64.03 2.13
CA CYS A 267 19.43 -63.91 3.34
C CYS A 267 19.48 -62.48 3.86
N SER A 268 18.42 -62.07 4.55
CA SER A 268 18.34 -60.76 5.16
C SER A 268 19.32 -60.63 6.33
N ASP A 269 20.04 -59.51 6.39
CA ASP A 269 20.90 -59.16 7.53
C ASP A 269 20.09 -58.92 8.81
N ILE A 270 18.81 -58.57 8.68
CA ILE A 270 17.90 -58.27 9.78
C ILE A 270 17.25 -59.55 10.33
N VAL A 271 16.87 -60.47 9.43
CA VAL A 271 16.22 -61.75 9.77
C VAL A 271 16.87 -62.87 8.93
N PRO A 272 17.89 -63.57 9.49
CA PRO A 272 18.68 -64.54 8.72
C PRO A 272 17.90 -65.73 8.16
N SER A 273 16.74 -66.07 8.72
CA SER A 273 15.84 -67.13 8.22
C SER A 273 15.08 -66.74 6.95
N MET A 274 15.00 -65.44 6.64
CA MET A 274 14.31 -64.93 5.46
C MET A 274 15.31 -64.80 4.31
N CYS A 275 15.26 -65.76 3.39
CA CYS A 275 16.16 -65.82 2.24
C CYS A 275 15.40 -65.83 0.92
N VAL A 276 15.93 -65.11 -0.08
CA VAL A 276 15.51 -65.26 -1.46
C VAL A 276 16.53 -66.07 -2.24
N ASN A 277 16.03 -66.84 -3.20
CA ASN A 277 16.88 -67.69 -4.02
C ASN A 277 17.05 -67.10 -5.41
N LEU A 278 18.29 -66.93 -5.86
CA LEU A 278 18.64 -66.55 -7.23
C LEU A 278 19.07 -67.80 -8.02
N THR A 279 18.30 -68.17 -9.05
CA THR A 279 18.53 -69.35 -9.90
C THR A 279 19.06 -68.97 -11.29
N CYS A 280 19.78 -69.89 -11.95
CA CYS A 280 20.33 -69.69 -13.31
C CYS A 280 19.25 -69.69 -14.42
N GLY A 281 19.45 -68.92 -15.50
CA GLY A 281 18.56 -68.90 -16.66
C GLY A 281 18.88 -67.80 -17.67
N ALA A 282 19.19 -68.18 -18.91
CA ALA A 282 19.44 -67.23 -19.99
C ALA A 282 18.18 -66.85 -20.80
N PRO A 283 18.10 -65.62 -21.32
CA PRO A 283 18.78 -64.41 -20.89
C PRO A 283 17.90 -63.64 -19.90
N SER A 284 18.16 -63.68 -18.58
CA SER A 284 17.33 -62.92 -17.64
C SER A 284 18.08 -62.48 -16.38
N VAL A 285 18.00 -61.20 -16.05
CA VAL A 285 18.17 -60.71 -14.69
C VAL A 285 17.01 -61.25 -13.85
N TYR A 286 17.34 -61.82 -12.69
CA TYR A 286 16.37 -62.36 -11.73
C TYR A 286 16.28 -61.42 -10.53
N ALA A 287 15.07 -61.03 -10.15
CA ALA A 287 14.80 -60.29 -8.91
C ALA A 287 13.78 -61.05 -8.09
N ASN A 288 14.08 -61.27 -6.82
CA ASN A 288 13.19 -61.95 -5.90
C ASN A 288 13.04 -61.09 -4.67
N PHE A 289 11.79 -60.71 -4.38
CA PHE A 289 11.40 -59.96 -3.20
C PHE A 289 10.42 -60.79 -2.43
N ILE A 290 10.68 -60.88 -1.13
CA ILE A 290 9.78 -61.49 -0.18
C ILE A 290 9.57 -60.53 0.97
N THR A 291 8.42 -60.72 1.58
CA THR A 291 8.10 -60.11 2.85
C THR A 291 7.61 -61.18 3.75
N GLY A 292 8.14 -61.19 4.95
CA GLY A 292 7.71 -62.10 5.96
C GLY A 292 7.76 -61.41 7.29
N LEU A 293 6.89 -61.88 8.15
CA LEU A 293 7.33 -62.16 9.51
C LEU A 293 8.19 -63.42 9.43
N ASP A 294 9.13 -63.60 10.36
CA ASP A 294 9.94 -64.83 10.41
C ASP A 294 9.04 -66.06 10.24
N VAL A 295 9.48 -67.04 9.44
CA VAL A 295 8.70 -68.20 9.00
C VAL A 295 8.25 -69.07 10.19
N ASP A 296 8.94 -68.93 11.33
CA ASP A 296 8.60 -69.56 12.61
C ASP A 296 7.43 -68.88 13.36
N CYS A 297 6.93 -67.73 12.89
CA CYS A 297 5.85 -66.99 13.57
C CYS A 297 4.43 -67.41 13.15
N GLU A 298 4.24 -68.02 11.96
CA GLU A 298 2.90 -68.44 11.48
C GLU A 298 2.53 -69.87 11.86
N SER A 299 3.50 -70.73 12.20
CA SER A 299 3.24 -72.18 12.28
C SER A 299 2.53 -72.63 13.56
N GLY A 300 2.37 -71.77 14.58
CA GLY A 300 1.65 -72.11 15.81
C GLY A 300 2.10 -73.43 16.48
N SER A 301 3.31 -73.92 16.16
CA SER A 301 3.76 -75.22 16.59
C SER A 301 4.37 -75.09 17.98
N ALA A 302 3.52 -75.37 18.97
CA ALA A 302 3.89 -75.52 20.37
C ALA A 302 5.03 -76.54 20.50
N GLY A 303 6.28 -76.09 20.62
CA GLY A 303 7.41 -77.01 20.79
C GLY A 303 8.81 -76.40 20.79
N SER A 304 9.05 -75.23 20.19
CA SER A 304 10.36 -74.59 20.25
C SER A 304 10.53 -73.83 21.59
N THR A 305 11.26 -74.45 22.52
CA THR A 305 11.60 -73.91 23.85
C THR A 305 12.88 -73.05 23.82
N GLY A 306 12.96 -72.16 22.83
CA GLY A 306 13.81 -70.97 22.86
C GLY A 306 12.90 -69.73 22.81
N PRO A 307 13.25 -68.58 23.42
CA PRO A 307 12.35 -67.44 23.47
C PRO A 307 12.14 -66.85 22.08
N ASN A 308 11.07 -67.27 21.39
CA ASN A 308 10.25 -66.49 20.47
C ASN A 308 10.96 -65.41 19.62
N ALA A 309 12.06 -65.66 18.92
CA ALA A 309 12.73 -64.61 18.14
C ALA A 309 12.00 -64.29 16.81
N CYS A 310 10.69 -64.09 16.85
CA CYS A 310 10.04 -63.10 15.99
C CYS A 310 10.72 -61.74 16.20
N ILE A 311 10.37 -60.68 15.48
CA ILE A 311 10.78 -59.34 15.92
C ILE A 311 10.07 -59.07 17.26
N THR A 312 10.70 -59.49 18.36
CA THR A 312 10.17 -59.56 19.74
C THR A 312 9.99 -58.22 20.36
N SER A 313 10.61 -57.21 19.76
CA SER A 313 10.56 -55.87 20.27
C SER A 313 9.21 -55.25 19.86
N PRO A 314 8.41 -54.78 20.84
CA PRO A 314 7.18 -54.05 20.58
C PRO A 314 7.36 -53.00 19.49
N GLY A 315 6.39 -52.79 18.61
CA GLY A 315 6.54 -51.81 17.53
C GLY A 315 7.13 -52.33 16.21
N SER A 316 7.51 -53.61 16.08
CA SER A 316 7.93 -54.15 14.77
C SER A 316 6.80 -54.87 14.05
N TRP A 317 6.77 -54.77 12.71
CA TRP A 317 5.64 -55.18 11.88
C TRP A 317 5.98 -56.23 10.83
N ALA A 318 7.04 -56.04 10.05
CA ALA A 318 7.45 -56.99 9.00
C ALA A 318 8.89 -56.72 8.59
N VAL A 319 9.50 -57.67 7.89
CA VAL A 319 10.74 -57.42 7.14
C VAL A 319 10.48 -57.60 5.65
N ILE A 320 10.97 -56.66 4.86
CA ILE A 320 10.98 -56.75 3.39
C ILE A 320 12.42 -57.05 2.99
N PHE A 321 12.63 -58.11 2.23
CA PHE A 321 13.95 -58.46 1.74
C PHE A 321 13.89 -58.81 0.27
N GLY A 322 14.81 -58.24 -0.50
CA GLY A 322 14.96 -58.56 -1.91
C GLY A 322 16.41 -58.63 -2.34
N ALA A 323 16.67 -59.49 -3.33
CA ALA A 323 17.94 -59.56 -4.02
C ALA A 323 17.71 -59.59 -5.53
N TRP A 324 18.54 -58.87 -6.27
CA TRP A 324 18.54 -58.84 -7.74
C TRP A 324 19.92 -58.61 -8.30
N VAL A 325 20.10 -58.96 -9.58
CA VAL A 325 21.38 -58.76 -10.27
C VAL A 325 21.32 -57.52 -11.17
N GLY A 326 22.10 -56.49 -10.89
CA GLY A 326 22.15 -55.26 -11.67
C GLY A 326 23.00 -55.36 -12.95
N GLY A 327 22.54 -54.71 -14.03
CA GLY A 327 23.30 -54.50 -15.27
C GLY A 327 22.78 -55.33 -16.46
N ALA A 328 21.83 -54.78 -17.21
CA ALA A 328 21.14 -55.43 -18.33
C ALA A 328 21.94 -55.53 -19.64
N ASP A 329 23.12 -54.90 -19.73
CA ASP A 329 23.87 -54.91 -20.98
C ASP A 329 24.72 -56.19 -21.11
N PHE A 330 24.35 -57.04 -22.07
CA PHE A 330 24.99 -58.34 -22.31
C PHE A 330 26.33 -58.20 -23.07
N GLY A 331 26.71 -56.99 -23.48
CA GLY A 331 27.81 -56.77 -24.42
C GLY A 331 29.09 -56.11 -23.88
N ILE A 332 29.09 -55.44 -22.72
CA ILE A 332 30.21 -54.55 -22.35
C ILE A 332 30.58 -54.63 -20.86
N GLY A 333 31.76 -55.18 -20.57
CA GLY A 333 32.70 -54.71 -19.53
C GLY A 333 32.32 -54.76 -18.04
N ASN A 334 32.67 -55.88 -17.40
CA ASN A 334 33.49 -56.00 -16.17
C ASN A 334 32.98 -55.84 -14.73
N SER A 335 31.69 -55.63 -14.42
CA SER A 335 31.17 -56.02 -13.09
C SER A 335 29.65 -56.16 -13.10
N LYS A 336 29.16 -57.39 -12.98
CA LYS A 336 27.76 -57.65 -12.64
C LYS A 336 27.65 -57.54 -11.12
N LEU A 337 26.64 -56.83 -10.61
CA LEU A 337 26.50 -56.57 -9.18
C LEU A 337 25.27 -57.30 -8.64
N ILE A 338 25.37 -57.89 -7.47
CA ILE A 338 24.21 -58.37 -6.71
C ILE A 338 23.83 -57.26 -5.76
N ASN A 339 22.62 -56.74 -5.94
CA ASN A 339 22.02 -55.75 -5.08
C ASN A 339 21.08 -56.45 -4.12
N THR A 340 21.15 -56.09 -2.86
CA THR A 340 20.23 -56.54 -1.81
C THR A 340 19.61 -55.34 -1.13
N VAL A 341 18.38 -55.49 -0.69
CA VAL A 341 17.72 -54.52 0.17
C VAL A 341 17.02 -55.26 1.29
N SER A 342 17.23 -54.81 2.52
CA SER A 342 16.55 -55.33 3.70
C SER A 342 15.92 -54.18 4.47
N CYS A 343 14.60 -54.18 4.62
CA CYS A 343 13.86 -53.15 5.31
C CYS A 343 13.14 -53.72 6.52
N LEU A 344 13.39 -53.11 7.68
CA LEU A 344 12.59 -53.33 8.88
C LEU A 344 11.40 -52.37 8.86
N VAL A 345 10.18 -52.91 8.84
CA VAL A 345 8.96 -52.12 8.98
C VAL A 345 8.54 -52.13 10.43
N GLU A 346 8.43 -50.93 10.99
CA GLU A 346 8.00 -50.69 12.36
C GLU A 346 6.66 -49.93 12.35
N TYR A 347 5.97 -49.95 13.47
CA TYR A 347 4.73 -49.23 13.69
C TYR A 347 4.84 -48.37 14.93
N GLY A 348 4.21 -47.20 14.87
CA GLY A 348 4.34 -46.20 15.91
C GLY A 348 3.52 -44.96 15.60
N ASN A 349 3.89 -43.87 16.25
CA ASN A 349 3.30 -42.57 16.01
C ASN A 349 4.31 -41.65 15.33
N ILE A 350 3.84 -40.85 14.38
CA ILE A 350 4.63 -39.87 13.67
C ILE A 350 3.90 -38.54 13.65
N THR A 351 4.67 -37.45 13.55
CA THR A 351 4.12 -36.11 13.42
C THR A 351 3.96 -35.77 11.95
N ILE A 352 2.76 -35.33 11.59
CA ILE A 352 2.45 -34.75 10.29
C ILE A 352 2.25 -33.26 10.51
N SER A 353 2.89 -32.44 9.68
CA SER A 353 2.75 -30.98 9.75
C SER A 353 2.26 -30.42 8.42
N GLN A 354 1.40 -29.40 8.51
CA GLN A 354 0.93 -28.62 7.38
C GLN A 354 0.99 -27.13 7.73
N THR A 355 1.52 -26.30 6.84
CA THR A 355 1.51 -24.84 7.00
C THR A 355 0.95 -24.23 5.73
N GLY A 356 -0.10 -23.43 5.87
CA GLY A 356 -0.75 -22.82 4.73
C GLY A 356 -1.38 -23.83 3.79
N ALA A 357 -1.42 -23.47 2.52
CA ALA A 357 -1.89 -24.34 1.44
C ALA A 357 -0.84 -25.38 0.98
N ASN A 358 0.33 -25.44 1.64
CA ASN A 358 1.37 -26.40 1.26
C ASN A 358 0.92 -27.85 1.54
N PRO A 359 1.39 -28.84 0.75
CA PRO A 359 1.14 -30.25 1.03
C PRO A 359 1.65 -30.62 2.43
N PRO A 360 0.91 -31.45 3.19
CA PRO A 360 1.36 -31.93 4.48
C PRO A 360 2.63 -32.77 4.32
N ARG A 361 3.49 -32.74 5.35
CA ARG A 361 4.76 -33.47 5.35
C ARG A 361 4.86 -34.34 6.60
N VAL A 362 5.37 -35.55 6.39
CA VAL A 362 5.74 -36.49 7.44
C VAL A 362 7.10 -36.08 8.00
N ASP A 363 7.18 -35.82 9.30
CA ASP A 363 8.47 -35.62 9.98
C ASP A 363 9.02 -36.97 10.40
N ARG A 364 9.89 -37.55 9.56
CA ARG A 364 10.54 -38.85 9.84
C ARG A 364 11.29 -38.89 11.17
N ASN A 365 11.87 -37.77 11.61
CA ASN A 365 12.62 -37.72 12.87
C ASN A 365 11.71 -37.75 14.10
N SER A 366 10.42 -37.48 13.92
CA SER A 366 9.43 -37.53 15.00
C SER A 366 8.86 -38.93 15.24
N PHE A 367 9.25 -39.93 14.44
CA PHE A 367 8.75 -41.29 14.57
C PHE A 367 9.08 -41.85 15.96
N LYS A 368 8.03 -42.23 16.68
CA LYS A 368 8.12 -42.91 17.98
C LYS A 368 7.54 -44.30 17.82
N ARG A 369 8.43 -45.27 17.80
CA ARG A 369 8.12 -46.70 17.82
C ARG A 369 7.16 -47.04 18.97
N SER A 370 6.17 -47.87 18.68
CA SER A 370 5.21 -48.31 19.69
C SER A 370 5.84 -49.26 20.70
N LEU A 371 5.49 -49.11 21.98
CA LEU A 371 5.80 -50.07 23.05
C LEU A 371 4.74 -51.18 23.15
N TYR A 372 3.70 -51.08 22.32
CA TYR A 372 2.63 -52.02 22.00
C TYR A 372 3.08 -53.34 21.33
N PRO A 373 2.41 -54.49 21.45
CA PRO A 373 2.25 -55.38 20.28
C PRO A 373 1.01 -54.98 19.46
N LEU A 374 1.07 -55.20 18.14
CA LEU A 374 0.10 -54.67 17.19
C LEU A 374 -1.32 -55.24 17.41
N SER A 375 -1.40 -56.45 17.96
CA SER A 375 -2.64 -57.10 18.42
C SER A 375 -3.39 -56.32 19.49
N SER A 376 -2.76 -55.34 20.15
CA SER A 376 -3.38 -54.52 21.21
C SER A 376 -4.19 -53.33 20.66
N TYR A 377 -4.13 -53.05 19.36
CA TYR A 377 -4.80 -51.90 18.73
C TYR A 377 -5.96 -52.35 17.84
N SER A 378 -7.17 -51.83 18.09
CA SER A 378 -8.40 -52.25 17.40
C SER A 378 -8.82 -51.37 16.21
N SER A 379 -8.26 -50.16 16.01
CA SER A 379 -8.85 -49.20 15.04
C SER A 379 -7.90 -48.32 14.20
N PRO A 380 -6.83 -47.68 14.71
CA PRO A 380 -6.01 -46.78 13.87
C PRO A 380 -5.08 -47.54 12.93
N ILE A 381 -4.48 -48.62 13.42
CA ILE A 381 -3.53 -49.45 12.66
C ILE A 381 -4.27 -50.33 11.65
N SER A 382 -5.52 -50.72 11.89
CA SER A 382 -6.29 -51.51 10.91
C SER A 382 -6.52 -50.73 9.60
N ASN A 383 -6.70 -49.41 9.69
CA ASN A 383 -6.78 -48.56 8.50
C ASN A 383 -5.45 -48.56 7.73
N VAL A 384 -4.31 -48.35 8.42
CA VAL A 384 -2.98 -48.41 7.78
C VAL A 384 -2.67 -49.81 7.22
N ARG A 385 -3.06 -50.88 7.91
CA ARG A 385 -2.97 -52.27 7.46
C ARG A 385 -3.73 -52.48 6.14
N THR A 386 -4.95 -51.98 6.04
CA THR A 386 -5.80 -52.11 4.83
C THR A 386 -5.19 -51.43 3.60
N PHE A 387 -4.35 -50.39 3.79
CA PHE A 387 -3.67 -49.71 2.68
C PHE A 387 -2.48 -50.47 2.11
N ILE A 388 -1.82 -51.29 2.93
CA ILE A 388 -0.54 -51.94 2.60
C ILE A 388 -0.72 -53.43 2.35
N TRP A 389 -1.68 -54.04 3.05
CA TRP A 389 -1.95 -55.47 3.03
C TRP A 389 -3.44 -55.69 2.79
N ASP A 390 -3.77 -56.32 1.67
CA ASP A 390 -5.11 -56.88 1.51
C ASP A 390 -5.24 -58.06 2.49
N GLU A 391 -6.06 -57.95 3.55
CA GLU A 391 -6.31 -59.04 4.51
C GLU A 391 -6.79 -60.35 3.87
N SER A 392 -7.28 -60.33 2.62
CA SER A 392 -7.65 -61.51 1.84
C SER A 392 -6.61 -61.97 0.82
N ALA A 393 -5.56 -61.17 0.57
CA ALA A 393 -4.46 -61.57 -0.29
C ALA A 393 -3.50 -62.45 0.52
N PRO A 394 -3.17 -63.66 0.04
CA PRO A 394 -2.28 -64.57 0.77
C PRO A 394 -0.83 -64.07 0.85
N THR A 395 -0.49 -62.94 0.21
CA THR A 395 0.88 -62.43 0.06
C THR A 395 0.89 -60.89 -0.07
N THR A 396 2.00 -60.24 0.24
CA THR A 396 2.16 -58.76 0.19
C THR A 396 2.38 -58.24 -1.21
N PRO A 397 2.25 -56.91 -1.44
CA PRO A 397 2.67 -56.29 -2.70
C PRO A 397 4.17 -56.46 -3.03
N TYR A 398 4.99 -56.84 -2.06
CA TYR A 398 6.43 -57.06 -2.22
C TYR A 398 6.80 -58.55 -2.25
N TYR A 399 5.81 -59.45 -2.33
CA TYR A 399 6.05 -60.87 -2.58
C TYR A 399 5.98 -61.11 -4.08
N PHE A 400 7.12 -61.01 -4.76
CA PHE A 400 7.18 -61.20 -6.21
C PHE A 400 8.53 -61.73 -6.68
N THR A 401 8.49 -62.38 -7.84
CA THR A 401 9.67 -62.86 -8.54
C THR A 401 9.61 -62.38 -9.99
N LEU A 402 10.72 -61.86 -10.51
CA LEU A 402 10.82 -61.32 -11.87
C LEU A 402 11.83 -62.08 -12.72
N ARG A 403 11.49 -62.24 -14.00
CA ARG A 403 12.34 -62.78 -15.06
C ARG A 403 12.29 -61.84 -16.28
N VAL A 404 13.45 -61.46 -16.82
CA VAL A 404 13.58 -60.34 -17.79
C VAL A 404 13.33 -60.67 -19.27
N VAL A 405 12.67 -59.68 -19.89
CA VAL A 405 12.67 -59.08 -21.26
C VAL A 405 13.39 -59.82 -22.40
N GLY A 406 12.68 -60.00 -23.53
CA GLY A 406 13.22 -60.48 -24.81
C GLY A 406 12.85 -61.93 -25.18
N THR A 407 12.23 -62.67 -24.26
CA THR A 407 11.85 -64.09 -24.44
C THR A 407 10.36 -64.33 -24.68
N GLY A 408 9.55 -63.27 -24.78
CA GLY A 408 8.09 -63.34 -24.92
C GLY A 408 7.31 -63.42 -23.60
N TRP A 409 7.98 -63.55 -22.45
CA TRP A 409 7.38 -63.53 -21.10
C TRP A 409 7.99 -62.38 -20.30
N ASN A 410 7.33 -61.22 -20.28
CA ASN A 410 7.83 -60.01 -19.63
C ASN A 410 7.09 -59.78 -18.31
N ASP A 411 7.50 -60.48 -17.25
CA ASP A 411 6.76 -60.54 -15.97
C ASP A 411 6.86 -59.23 -15.16
N MET A 412 7.84 -58.38 -15.47
CA MET A 412 8.01 -57.07 -14.85
C MET A 412 6.80 -56.15 -15.06
N TYR A 413 6.15 -56.21 -16.23
CA TYR A 413 4.95 -55.43 -16.52
C TYR A 413 3.67 -56.05 -15.92
N ARG A 414 3.73 -57.31 -15.45
CA ARG A 414 2.61 -57.96 -14.76
C ARG A 414 2.52 -57.56 -13.29
N GLN A 415 3.62 -57.07 -12.71
CA GLN A 415 3.72 -56.66 -11.31
C GLN A 415 4.05 -55.16 -11.21
N PRO A 416 3.07 -54.27 -11.01
CA PRO A 416 3.30 -52.82 -11.01
C PRO A 416 4.35 -52.33 -9.99
N PHE A 417 4.42 -52.95 -8.81
CA PHE A 417 5.43 -52.63 -7.79
C PHE A 417 6.84 -52.97 -8.25
N ALA A 418 7.01 -54.08 -8.97
CA ALA A 418 8.29 -54.45 -9.54
C ALA A 418 8.80 -53.43 -10.55
N ALA A 419 7.95 -52.97 -11.48
CA ALA A 419 8.29 -51.92 -12.43
C ALA A 419 8.65 -50.59 -11.73
N GLY A 420 7.93 -50.23 -10.66
CA GLY A 420 8.23 -49.03 -9.88
C GLY A 420 9.53 -49.11 -9.06
N LEU A 421 9.88 -50.29 -8.54
CA LEU A 421 11.11 -50.48 -7.77
C LEU A 421 12.34 -50.60 -8.67
N LEU A 422 12.24 -51.36 -9.76
CA LEU A 422 13.40 -51.75 -10.57
C LEU A 422 13.51 -51.05 -11.93
N GLY A 423 12.45 -50.36 -12.40
CA GLY A 423 12.43 -49.63 -13.68
C GLY A 423 12.13 -50.52 -14.89
N ASP A 424 12.20 -49.93 -16.10
CA ASP A 424 12.04 -50.65 -17.39
C ASP A 424 13.23 -51.56 -17.73
N ASP A 425 14.33 -51.41 -17.00
CA ASP A 425 15.51 -52.29 -16.99
C ASP A 425 15.98 -52.43 -15.54
N ALA A 426 16.28 -53.65 -15.08
CA ALA A 426 16.72 -53.97 -13.70
C ALA A 426 18.14 -53.45 -13.35
N SER A 427 18.40 -52.18 -13.68
CA SER A 427 19.67 -51.47 -13.51
C SER A 427 19.65 -50.49 -12.32
N ASN A 428 18.54 -50.43 -11.58
CA ASN A 428 18.44 -49.59 -10.39
C ASN A 428 19.44 -50.03 -9.30
N ASP A 429 20.07 -49.01 -8.70
CA ASP A 429 20.96 -49.12 -7.54
C ASP A 429 20.17 -49.54 -6.27
N ALA A 430 20.84 -50.28 -5.38
CA ALA A 430 20.23 -50.79 -4.15
C ALA A 430 19.70 -49.67 -3.24
N GLN A 431 20.42 -48.55 -3.15
CA GLN A 431 20.01 -47.40 -2.35
C GLN A 431 18.80 -46.68 -2.96
N HIS A 432 18.64 -46.71 -4.29
CA HIS A 432 17.43 -46.20 -4.94
C HIS A 432 16.21 -47.04 -4.55
N VAL A 433 16.29 -48.36 -4.68
CA VAL A 433 15.19 -49.28 -4.33
C VAL A 433 14.82 -49.16 -2.85
N ALA A 434 15.81 -49.12 -1.95
CA ALA A 434 15.60 -48.89 -0.53
C ALA A 434 14.76 -47.64 -0.25
N ARG A 435 15.16 -46.49 -0.83
CA ARG A 435 14.42 -45.24 -0.67
C ARG A 435 12.99 -45.31 -1.22
N GLN A 436 12.79 -45.97 -2.36
CA GLN A 436 11.45 -46.15 -2.92
C GLN A 436 10.54 -46.96 -1.99
N ILE A 437 11.08 -48.01 -1.36
CA ILE A 437 10.33 -48.79 -0.37
C ILE A 437 9.94 -47.91 0.82
N GLU A 438 10.88 -47.14 1.39
CA GLU A 438 10.58 -46.22 2.51
C GLU A 438 9.52 -45.17 2.13
N ASN A 439 9.62 -44.59 0.94
CA ASN A 439 8.69 -43.58 0.45
C ASN A 439 7.26 -44.14 0.28
N ASN A 440 7.12 -45.41 -0.11
CA ASN A 440 5.83 -46.06 -0.22
C ASN A 440 5.09 -46.11 1.14
N PHE A 441 5.82 -46.32 2.25
CA PHE A 441 5.25 -46.36 3.60
C PHE A 441 4.87 -44.97 4.13
N ASP A 442 5.69 -43.95 3.86
CA ASP A 442 5.36 -42.55 4.17
C ASP A 442 4.09 -42.10 3.44
N TRP A 443 3.98 -42.46 2.15
CA TRP A 443 2.81 -42.14 1.35
C TRP A 443 1.55 -42.82 1.86
N ALA A 444 1.63 -44.11 2.23
CA ALA A 444 0.51 -44.83 2.83
C ALA A 444 0.04 -44.14 4.13
N THR A 445 0.99 -43.65 4.94
CA THR A 445 0.70 -42.87 6.15
C THR A 445 0.00 -41.54 5.83
N MET A 446 0.49 -40.79 4.83
CA MET A 446 -0.14 -39.54 4.38
C MET A 446 -1.54 -39.78 3.80
N GLY A 447 -1.73 -40.86 3.04
CA GLY A 447 -3.02 -41.23 2.47
C GLY A 447 -4.06 -41.61 3.52
N ALA A 448 -3.64 -42.30 4.59
CA ALA A 448 -4.48 -42.57 5.74
C ALA A 448 -4.91 -41.27 6.45
N PHE A 449 -3.96 -40.35 6.68
CA PHE A 449 -4.26 -39.03 7.24
C PHE A 449 -5.21 -38.21 6.35
N ALA A 450 -4.97 -38.18 5.03
CA ALA A 450 -5.78 -37.41 4.07
C ALA A 450 -7.26 -37.78 4.07
N ARG A 451 -7.55 -39.07 4.26
CA ARG A 451 -8.92 -39.58 4.28
C ARG A 451 -9.65 -39.26 5.57
N MET A 452 -8.92 -39.23 6.70
CA MET A 452 -9.51 -39.04 8.02
C MET A 452 -8.61 -38.20 8.95
N PRO A 453 -8.43 -36.87 8.69
CA PRO A 453 -7.61 -36.02 9.55
C PRO A 453 -8.08 -35.99 11.01
N ASN A 454 -9.39 -36.07 11.22
CA ASN A 454 -10.04 -36.02 12.55
C ASN A 454 -9.85 -37.31 13.37
N ALA A 455 -9.35 -38.39 12.75
CA ALA A 455 -8.98 -39.61 13.45
C ALA A 455 -7.57 -39.56 14.06
N SER A 456 -6.85 -38.43 13.88
CA SER A 456 -5.53 -38.16 14.46
C SER A 456 -5.63 -37.09 15.53
N ASP A 457 -4.71 -37.08 16.51
CA ASP A 457 -4.66 -36.04 17.54
C ASP A 457 -4.11 -34.76 16.93
N MET A 458 -5.00 -33.83 16.59
CA MET A 458 -4.70 -32.68 15.77
C MET A 458 -4.65 -31.40 16.60
N VAL A 459 -3.55 -30.66 16.50
CA VAL A 459 -3.42 -29.31 17.03
C VAL A 459 -3.45 -28.33 15.86
N THR A 460 -4.52 -27.55 15.78
CA THR A 460 -4.68 -26.49 14.78
C THR A 460 -4.35 -25.16 15.43
N SER A 461 -3.41 -24.42 14.86
CA SER A 461 -3.11 -23.05 15.28
C SER A 461 -3.52 -22.09 14.17
N THR A 462 -4.42 -21.16 14.50
CA THR A 462 -4.90 -20.13 13.58
C THR A 462 -4.39 -18.77 14.05
N ARG A 463 -3.79 -18.02 13.12
CA ARG A 463 -3.30 -16.66 13.33
C ARG A 463 -4.33 -15.66 12.82
N THR A 464 -5.10 -15.06 13.73
CA THR A 464 -6.04 -13.98 13.37
C THR A 464 -5.34 -12.63 13.44
N SER A 465 -5.40 -11.84 12.37
CA SER A 465 -4.94 -10.44 12.36
C SER A 465 -6.12 -9.50 12.53
N THR A 466 -6.08 -8.65 13.54
CA THR A 466 -7.08 -7.59 13.76
C THR A 466 -6.41 -6.23 13.75
N ARG A 467 -6.95 -5.29 12.97
CA ARG A 467 -6.46 -3.91 12.91
C ARG A 467 -6.98 -3.09 14.09
N VAL A 468 -6.05 -2.58 14.91
CA VAL A 468 -6.33 -1.82 16.13
C VAL A 468 -5.72 -0.42 16.02
N TYR A 469 -6.43 0.58 16.50
CA TYR A 469 -5.94 1.95 16.60
C TYR A 469 -5.04 2.11 17.83
N VAL A 470 -3.82 2.60 17.60
CA VAL A 470 -2.81 2.86 18.64
C VAL A 470 -2.58 4.36 18.76
N TYR A 471 -2.79 4.89 19.96
CA TYR A 471 -2.66 6.30 20.30
C TYR A 471 -1.31 6.56 20.98
N ASN A 472 -0.51 7.48 20.43
CA ASN A 472 0.77 7.85 21.00
C ASN A 472 0.60 8.83 22.16
N GLN A 473 0.82 8.36 23.38
CA GLN A 473 0.68 9.16 24.60
C GLN A 473 1.63 10.38 24.66
N LEU A 474 2.81 10.33 24.01
CA LEU A 474 3.74 11.47 23.98
C LEU A 474 3.13 12.68 23.27
N VAL A 475 2.18 12.45 22.37
CA VAL A 475 1.49 13.52 21.65
C VAL A 475 0.62 14.35 22.60
N LEU A 476 0.18 13.81 23.75
CA LEU A 476 -0.54 14.57 24.78
C LEU A 476 0.26 15.76 25.33
N LEU A 477 1.61 15.73 25.25
CA LEU A 477 2.44 16.88 25.67
C LEU A 477 2.11 18.15 24.89
N ILE A 478 1.58 18.04 23.66
CA ILE A 478 1.16 19.21 22.88
C ILE A 478 -0.03 19.93 23.51
N LEU A 479 -0.86 19.23 24.30
CA LEU A 479 -2.00 19.82 25.02
C LEU A 479 -1.55 20.73 26.18
N LEU A 480 -0.29 20.66 26.61
CA LEU A 480 0.25 21.58 27.61
C LEU A 480 0.31 23.02 27.11
N VAL A 481 0.66 23.22 25.84
CA VAL A 481 0.76 24.55 25.22
C VAL A 481 -0.57 25.33 25.28
N PRO A 482 -1.68 24.78 24.79
CA PRO A 482 -2.97 25.43 24.90
C PRO A 482 -3.49 25.52 26.34
N PHE A 483 -3.18 24.53 27.18
CA PHE A 483 -3.59 24.54 28.59
C PHE A 483 -2.94 25.69 29.35
N LEU A 484 -1.63 25.89 29.14
CA LEU A 484 -0.89 27.05 29.64
C LEU A 484 -1.44 28.35 29.05
N GLY A 485 -1.85 28.36 27.78
CA GLY A 485 -2.52 29.49 27.15
C GLY A 485 -3.81 29.90 27.88
N SER A 486 -4.67 28.93 28.19
CA SER A 486 -5.89 29.14 28.98
C SER A 486 -5.57 29.64 30.39
N LEU A 487 -4.62 28.99 31.06
CA LEU A 487 -4.25 29.31 32.45
C LEU A 487 -3.67 30.72 32.56
N LEU A 488 -2.74 31.09 31.67
CA LEU A 488 -2.09 32.39 31.67
C LEU A 488 -3.02 33.51 31.18
N GLY A 489 -3.93 33.18 30.25
CA GLY A 489 -4.97 34.11 29.78
C GLY A 489 -5.99 34.45 30.88
N THR A 490 -6.22 33.53 31.82
CA THR A 490 -7.15 33.69 32.96
C THR A 490 -6.46 34.11 34.27
N TRP A 491 -5.13 34.09 34.32
CA TRP A 491 -4.34 34.37 35.52
C TRP A 491 -4.62 35.77 36.10
N GLY A 492 -5.02 35.82 37.38
CA GLY A 492 -5.22 37.06 38.12
C GLY A 492 -6.44 37.89 37.69
N ARG A 493 -7.40 37.30 36.96
CA ARG A 493 -8.49 38.05 36.29
C ARG A 493 -9.91 37.71 36.77
N TRP A 494 -10.06 37.29 38.02
CA TRP A 494 -11.36 37.00 38.62
C TRP A 494 -12.09 38.24 39.18
N GLY A 495 -11.52 39.44 39.05
CA GLY A 495 -12.16 40.69 39.46
C GLY A 495 -13.15 41.20 38.42
N VAL A 496 -14.45 41.09 38.66
CA VAL A 496 -15.50 41.63 37.77
C VAL A 496 -15.36 43.16 37.69
N GLY A 497 -15.17 43.70 36.48
CA GLY A 497 -14.99 45.14 36.24
C GLY A 497 -16.25 45.97 36.49
N SER A 498 -16.06 47.28 36.68
CA SER A 498 -17.08 48.27 37.10
C SER A 498 -18.30 48.37 36.18
N ASP A 499 -19.34 49.05 36.67
CA ASP A 499 -20.74 49.07 36.21
C ASP A 499 -21.03 49.55 34.76
N ASP A 500 -20.04 49.67 33.88
CA ASP A 500 -20.23 50.05 32.49
C ASP A 500 -20.76 48.87 31.67
N GLU A 501 -21.98 49.01 31.14
CA GLU A 501 -22.60 48.05 30.24
C GLU A 501 -21.77 47.87 28.96
N VAL A 502 -21.23 46.66 28.74
CA VAL A 502 -20.81 46.23 27.41
C VAL A 502 -21.30 44.80 27.17
N VAL A 503 -22.52 44.72 26.63
CA VAL A 503 -22.88 43.66 25.67
C VAL A 503 -22.96 44.35 24.32
N GLY A 504 -21.89 44.22 23.53
CA GLY A 504 -21.83 44.76 22.16
C GLY A 504 -20.81 45.88 21.98
N TYR A 505 -20.06 45.77 20.89
CA TYR A 505 -19.13 46.76 20.38
C TYR A 505 -19.94 48.00 19.92
N ASN A 506 -19.95 49.09 20.70
CA ASN A 506 -20.55 50.38 20.30
C ASN A 506 -19.45 51.40 19.94
N PRO A 507 -18.96 51.42 18.69
CA PRO A 507 -17.90 52.33 18.26
C PRO A 507 -18.32 53.81 18.28
N VAL A 508 -19.63 54.09 18.28
CA VAL A 508 -20.18 55.46 18.30
C VAL A 508 -20.06 56.08 19.69
N ALA A 509 -20.25 55.30 20.75
CA ALA A 509 -20.04 55.77 22.13
C ALA A 509 -18.57 56.13 22.41
N ILE A 510 -17.63 55.45 21.74
CA ILE A 510 -16.19 55.70 21.83
C ILE A 510 -15.81 57.00 21.09
N ALA A 511 -16.35 57.20 19.89
CA ALA A 511 -16.14 58.43 19.12
C ALA A 511 -16.71 59.68 19.83
N ASN A 512 -17.81 59.52 20.58
CA ASN A 512 -18.46 60.60 21.32
C ASN A 512 -17.77 60.99 22.63
N ARG A 513 -16.78 60.23 23.12
CA ARG A 513 -16.08 60.51 24.40
C ARG A 513 -14.91 61.52 24.29
N GLY A 514 -14.60 62.03 23.09
CA GLY A 514 -13.69 63.17 22.88
C GLY A 514 -12.22 62.96 23.28
N PRO A 515 -11.30 63.88 22.91
CA PRO A 515 -9.88 63.77 23.27
C PRO A 515 -9.64 64.07 24.76
N VAL A 516 -8.75 63.28 25.36
CA VAL A 516 -8.30 63.37 26.77
C VAL A 516 -7.77 64.78 27.08
N GLU A 517 -8.28 65.43 28.14
CA GLU A 517 -7.71 66.66 28.68
C GLU A 517 -6.23 66.46 29.05
N GLY A 518 -5.34 67.29 28.50
CA GLY A 518 -3.92 67.32 28.90
C GLY A 518 -2.88 67.38 27.77
N ILE A 519 -3.27 67.35 26.48
CA ILE A 519 -2.31 67.57 25.39
C ILE A 519 -2.27 69.07 25.05
N ALA A 520 -1.15 69.70 25.36
CA ALA A 520 -0.87 71.12 25.14
C ALA A 520 -1.04 71.53 23.67
N THR A 521 -1.77 72.62 23.43
CA THR A 521 -1.91 73.25 22.12
C THR A 521 -0.94 74.42 21.97
N LYS A 522 -0.08 74.37 20.94
CA LYS A 522 0.26 75.45 19.96
C LYS A 522 1.67 75.28 19.36
N PRO A 523 2.00 75.87 18.18
CA PRO A 523 1.14 76.43 17.12
C PRO A 523 1.54 76.01 15.69
N PHE A 524 0.59 75.95 14.75
CA PHE A 524 0.88 76.23 13.34
C PHE A 524 0.09 77.48 12.95
N GLY A 525 0.82 78.58 12.76
CA GLY A 525 0.29 79.91 12.56
C GLY A 525 -0.20 80.15 11.13
N VAL A 526 -1.51 80.10 10.94
CA VAL A 526 -2.19 80.83 9.86
C VAL A 526 -3.39 81.54 10.47
N SER A 527 -3.50 82.83 10.18
CA SER A 527 -4.59 83.67 10.67
C SER A 527 -5.91 83.25 10.02
N GLN A 528 -6.99 83.21 10.81
CA GLN A 528 -8.36 82.90 10.35
C GLN A 528 -8.82 83.81 9.19
N LYS A 529 -8.21 85.00 9.06
CA LYS A 529 -8.48 85.96 7.98
C LYS A 529 -7.83 85.53 6.65
N GLU A 530 -6.69 84.85 6.69
CA GLU A 530 -6.01 84.29 5.50
C GLU A 530 -6.69 83.01 5.02
N TYR A 531 -7.15 82.17 5.95
CA TYR A 531 -7.90 80.95 5.62
C TYR A 531 -9.22 81.27 4.89
N LYS A 532 -9.94 82.31 5.32
CA LYS A 532 -11.20 82.74 4.69
C LYS A 532 -10.99 83.31 3.28
N LYS A 533 -9.89 84.03 3.05
CA LYS A 533 -9.54 84.60 1.74
C LYS A 533 -9.10 83.53 0.73
N ALA A 534 -8.57 82.39 1.20
CA ALA A 534 -8.21 81.24 0.37
C ALA A 534 -9.44 80.42 -0.06
N CYS A 535 -10.44 80.26 0.82
CA CYS A 535 -11.68 79.55 0.51
C CYS A 535 -12.57 80.30 -0.51
N ASP A 536 -12.64 81.63 -0.45
CA ASP A 536 -13.44 82.42 -1.42
C ASP A 536 -12.84 82.42 -2.84
N LYS A 537 -11.55 82.11 -2.98
CA LYS A 537 -10.84 82.05 -4.28
C LYS A 537 -10.98 80.69 -4.98
N LEU A 538 -11.49 79.67 -4.27
CA LEU A 538 -11.61 78.28 -4.75
C LEU A 538 -12.98 77.95 -5.36
N LEU A 539 -13.91 78.91 -5.41
CA LEU A 539 -15.27 78.72 -5.95
C LEU A 539 -15.46 79.21 -7.39
N LEU A 540 -14.42 79.72 -8.06
CA LEU A 540 -14.48 80.13 -9.46
C LEU A 540 -13.18 79.73 -10.15
N ILE A 541 -13.31 79.14 -11.36
CA ILE A 541 -12.27 78.59 -12.26
C ILE A 541 -11.96 77.12 -11.91
N GLY A 542 -12.46 76.08 -12.58
CA GLY A 542 -12.88 75.97 -13.97
C GLY A 542 -11.83 75.20 -14.78
N VAL A 543 -12.15 73.93 -15.09
CA VAL A 543 -11.82 73.20 -16.33
C VAL A 543 -10.38 72.71 -16.59
N GLU A 544 -10.34 71.40 -16.90
CA GLU A 544 -9.43 70.61 -17.76
C GLU A 544 -7.93 70.39 -17.47
N GLU A 545 -7.63 69.08 -17.39
CA GLU A 545 -6.74 68.30 -18.26
C GLU A 545 -5.21 68.52 -18.23
N SER A 546 -4.56 67.36 -18.26
CA SER A 546 -3.23 67.08 -18.82
C SER A 546 -2.02 66.97 -17.88
N LEU A 547 -1.45 65.76 -17.94
CA LEU A 547 -0.02 65.42 -17.93
C LEU A 547 0.77 65.64 -16.63
N VAL A 548 1.53 64.61 -16.22
CA VAL A 548 3.00 64.63 -16.07
C VAL A 548 3.47 63.36 -15.36
N ASN A 549 4.20 62.54 -16.10
CA ASN A 549 5.45 61.90 -15.66
C ASN A 549 6.58 62.81 -16.22
N PRO A 550 7.89 62.73 -15.86
CA PRO A 550 8.60 61.86 -14.92
C PRO A 550 9.77 62.57 -14.17
N SER A 551 10.66 61.76 -13.56
CA SER A 551 12.09 62.01 -13.22
C SER A 551 12.37 62.65 -11.84
N ALA A 552 13.40 62.32 -11.07
CA ALA A 552 14.45 61.29 -11.08
C ALA A 552 15.21 61.37 -9.73
N ARG A 553 15.86 60.27 -9.32
CA ARG A 553 17.20 60.18 -8.67
C ARG A 553 17.45 58.70 -8.32
N ASN A 554 18.14 57.96 -9.20
CA ASN A 554 19.60 57.70 -9.28
C ASN A 554 19.96 56.36 -8.58
N SER A 555 20.08 55.20 -9.25
CA SER A 555 21.05 54.73 -10.29
C SER A 555 22.27 53.99 -9.67
N PRO A 556 22.96 53.07 -10.38
CA PRO A 556 22.71 51.63 -10.25
C PRO A 556 24.00 50.84 -9.94
N ALA A 557 23.95 49.88 -9.03
CA ALA A 557 24.98 48.83 -9.02
C ALA A 557 24.66 47.86 -10.15
N ALA A 558 25.55 47.77 -11.13
CA ALA A 558 25.44 46.91 -12.31
C ALA A 558 25.10 45.46 -11.91
N MET A 559 23.86 45.04 -12.13
CA MET A 559 23.48 43.63 -12.12
C MET A 559 23.39 43.16 -13.57
N SER A 560 24.07 42.06 -13.86
CA SER A 560 24.09 41.45 -15.18
C SER A 560 22.66 41.14 -15.65
N GLN A 561 22.41 41.27 -16.95
CA GLN A 561 21.17 40.87 -17.64
C GLN A 561 21.00 39.35 -17.55
N ASP A 562 20.55 38.85 -16.40
CA ASP A 562 20.37 37.42 -16.20
C ASP A 562 18.99 37.00 -16.76
N LYS A 563 19.00 36.24 -17.85
CA LYS A 563 17.80 35.75 -18.53
C LYS A 563 16.99 34.86 -17.59
N LYS A 564 15.66 34.91 -17.69
CA LYS A 564 14.80 33.98 -16.94
C LYS A 564 14.85 32.60 -17.60
N VAL A 565 15.09 31.57 -16.80
CA VAL A 565 15.15 30.17 -17.24
C VAL A 565 13.74 29.59 -17.23
N VAL A 566 13.23 29.21 -18.41
CA VAL A 566 11.86 28.73 -18.61
C VAL A 566 11.90 27.31 -19.15
N PHE A 567 11.35 26.35 -18.40
CA PHE A 567 11.20 24.98 -18.87
C PHE A 567 9.77 24.68 -19.26
N ILE A 568 9.57 24.26 -20.51
CA ILE A 568 8.24 23.92 -21.06
C ILE A 568 8.26 22.46 -21.50
N THR A 569 7.38 21.66 -20.92
CA THR A 569 7.30 20.23 -21.22
C THR A 569 6.43 19.98 -22.47
N GLY A 570 6.76 18.98 -23.29
CA GLY A 570 6.02 18.71 -24.54
C GLY A 570 6.01 19.89 -25.53
N ALA A 571 7.14 20.60 -25.63
CA ALA A 571 7.23 21.90 -26.29
C ALA A 571 7.70 21.85 -27.76
N ASN A 572 7.83 20.66 -28.35
CA ASN A 572 8.22 20.50 -29.76
C ASN A 572 7.06 20.63 -30.75
N THR A 573 5.80 20.68 -30.28
CA THR A 573 4.61 20.77 -31.15
C THR A 573 3.42 21.41 -30.42
N GLY A 574 2.35 21.68 -31.16
CA GLY A 574 1.06 22.14 -30.63
C GLY A 574 1.18 23.39 -29.76
N LEU A 575 0.42 23.42 -28.66
CA LEU A 575 0.40 24.56 -27.74
C LEU A 575 1.77 24.83 -27.12
N GLY A 576 2.53 23.79 -26.76
CA GLY A 576 3.86 23.93 -26.18
C GLY A 576 4.81 24.72 -27.08
N LEU A 577 4.81 24.42 -28.38
CA LEU A 577 5.60 25.15 -29.38
C LEU A 577 5.14 26.60 -29.54
N GLU A 578 3.84 26.87 -29.49
CA GLU A 578 3.33 28.24 -29.56
C GLU A 578 3.67 29.07 -28.32
N ILE A 579 3.78 28.44 -27.14
CA ILE A 579 4.32 29.11 -25.93
C ILE A 579 5.79 29.48 -26.16
N VAL A 580 6.59 28.56 -26.73
CA VAL A 580 8.00 28.82 -27.10
C VAL A 580 8.09 30.00 -28.06
N LYS A 581 7.30 30.02 -29.14
CA LYS A 581 7.28 31.14 -30.10
C LYS A 581 6.87 32.46 -29.46
N ALA A 582 5.84 32.46 -28.61
CA ALA A 582 5.36 33.66 -27.94
C ALA A 582 6.43 34.28 -27.02
N LEU A 583 7.13 33.45 -26.25
CA LEU A 583 8.24 33.88 -25.39
C LEU A 583 9.47 34.30 -26.21
N TYR A 584 9.79 33.56 -27.28
CA TYR A 584 10.93 33.88 -28.15
C TYR A 584 10.73 35.19 -28.94
N LYS A 585 9.47 35.56 -29.27
CA LYS A 585 9.10 36.87 -29.83
C LYS A 585 9.02 37.98 -28.77
N SER A 586 9.15 37.67 -27.48
CA SER A 586 9.01 38.68 -26.43
C SER A 586 10.17 39.67 -26.40
N THR A 587 9.90 40.88 -25.92
CA THR A 587 10.92 41.88 -25.62
C THR A 587 11.72 41.52 -24.38
N GLN A 588 11.17 40.68 -23.49
CA GLN A 588 11.91 40.10 -22.37
C GLN A 588 12.76 38.92 -22.84
N SER A 589 14.02 38.87 -22.38
CA SER A 589 14.95 37.79 -22.74
C SER A 589 14.81 36.58 -21.81
N TYR A 590 14.72 35.39 -22.41
CA TYR A 590 14.56 34.11 -21.71
C TYR A 590 15.62 33.08 -22.16
N ASP A 591 15.97 32.17 -21.27
CA ASP A 591 16.56 30.88 -21.63
C ASP A 591 15.45 29.83 -21.67
N ILE A 592 14.97 29.50 -22.87
CA ILE A 592 13.82 28.62 -23.06
C ILE A 592 14.32 27.20 -23.30
N ILE A 593 13.92 26.29 -22.42
CA ILE A 593 14.21 24.87 -22.47
C ILE A 593 13.00 24.15 -23.03
N VAL A 594 13.17 23.54 -24.20
CA VAL A 594 12.17 22.77 -24.93
C VAL A 594 12.25 21.32 -24.50
N GLY A 595 11.31 20.87 -23.66
CA GLY A 595 11.18 19.47 -23.30
C GLY A 595 10.51 18.67 -24.41
N SER A 596 11.16 17.62 -24.90
CA SER A 596 10.58 16.71 -25.89
C SER A 596 10.96 15.26 -25.60
N ARG A 597 10.06 14.33 -25.91
CA ARG A 597 10.30 12.89 -25.72
C ARG A 597 11.44 12.38 -26.62
N LEU A 598 11.52 12.92 -27.84
CA LEU A 598 12.58 12.64 -28.80
C LEU A 598 13.35 13.94 -29.04
N VAL A 599 14.66 13.91 -28.76
CA VAL A 599 15.54 15.09 -28.89
C VAL A 599 15.50 15.66 -30.31
N SER A 600 15.53 14.80 -31.32
CA SER A 600 15.48 15.20 -32.73
C SER A 600 14.26 16.04 -33.10
N ASN A 601 13.08 15.72 -32.54
CA ASN A 601 11.87 16.52 -32.76
C ASN A 601 11.95 17.88 -32.08
N GLY A 602 12.56 17.95 -30.90
CA GLY A 602 12.84 19.20 -30.21
C GLY A 602 13.81 20.08 -30.99
N GLU A 603 14.90 19.51 -31.51
CA GLU A 603 15.91 20.22 -32.30
C GLU A 603 15.32 20.77 -33.60
N ALA A 604 14.53 19.96 -34.31
CA ALA A 604 13.82 20.40 -35.51
C ALA A 604 12.87 21.56 -35.22
N ALA A 605 12.12 21.50 -34.11
CA ALA A 605 11.23 22.57 -33.69
C ALA A 605 12.00 23.86 -33.33
N VAL A 606 13.12 23.75 -32.61
CA VAL A 606 13.99 24.89 -32.29
C VAL A 606 14.55 25.54 -33.55
N ALA A 607 15.06 24.75 -34.49
CA ALA A 607 15.59 25.24 -35.76
C ALA A 607 14.51 26.00 -36.55
N ALA A 608 13.29 25.47 -36.62
CA ALA A 608 12.16 26.12 -37.28
C ALA A 608 11.77 27.46 -36.61
N VAL A 609 11.77 27.52 -35.27
CA VAL A 609 11.49 28.76 -34.53
C VAL A 609 12.57 29.82 -34.78
N GLN A 610 13.84 29.43 -34.80
CA GLN A 610 14.96 30.33 -35.11
C GLN A 610 14.92 30.83 -36.55
N GLN A 611 14.49 29.98 -37.49
CA GLN A 611 14.30 30.39 -38.88
C GLN A 611 13.11 31.35 -39.06
N GLU A 612 11.99 31.10 -38.37
CA GLU A 612 10.80 31.98 -38.39
C GLU A 612 11.10 33.34 -37.73
N ILE A 613 11.95 33.35 -36.69
CA ILE A 613 12.25 34.53 -35.86
C ILE A 613 13.77 34.68 -35.77
N PRO A 614 14.42 35.23 -36.83
CA PRO A 614 15.88 35.27 -36.92
C PRO A 614 16.55 36.23 -35.92
N SER A 615 15.77 37.11 -35.28
CA SER A 615 16.26 38.09 -34.31
C SER A 615 15.46 38.01 -33.02
N SER A 616 16.00 37.28 -32.04
CA SER A 616 15.48 37.23 -30.66
C SER A 616 16.61 37.48 -29.66
N SER A 617 16.26 38.11 -28.54
CA SER A 617 17.15 38.24 -27.39
C SER A 617 17.16 37.00 -26.50
N SER A 618 16.25 36.05 -26.75
CA SER A 618 16.11 34.79 -26.01
C SER A 618 16.97 33.66 -26.60
N SER A 619 17.25 32.65 -25.80
CA SER A 619 17.97 31.42 -26.20
C SER A 619 17.02 30.23 -26.22
N LEU A 620 17.31 29.24 -27.05
CA LEU A 620 16.59 27.97 -27.09
C LEU A 620 17.56 26.82 -26.82
N SER A 621 17.11 25.84 -26.04
CA SER A 621 17.81 24.57 -25.88
C SER A 621 16.81 23.42 -25.75
N VAL A 622 17.24 22.21 -26.02
CA VAL A 622 16.40 21.01 -25.98
C VAL A 622 16.83 20.12 -24.83
N VAL A 623 15.86 19.54 -24.12
CA VAL A 623 16.09 18.48 -23.13
C VAL A 623 15.18 17.30 -23.44
N GLN A 624 15.73 16.09 -23.36
CA GLN A 624 14.93 14.88 -23.47
C GLN A 624 14.04 14.75 -22.23
N LEU A 625 12.74 14.60 -22.43
CA LEU A 625 11.77 14.39 -21.36
C LEU A 625 10.66 13.46 -21.82
N ASP A 626 10.63 12.25 -21.28
CA ASP A 626 9.45 11.40 -21.25
C ASP A 626 8.78 11.45 -19.87
N LEU A 627 7.55 11.97 -19.81
CA LEU A 627 6.79 12.09 -18.57
C LEU A 627 6.35 10.73 -18.02
N ALA A 628 6.38 9.65 -18.81
CA ALA A 628 6.10 8.30 -18.35
C ALA A 628 7.34 7.56 -17.81
N SER A 629 8.47 8.25 -17.62
CA SER A 629 9.73 7.67 -17.15
C SER A 629 10.40 8.54 -16.09
N ASP A 630 10.42 8.06 -14.84
CA ASP A 630 11.09 8.74 -13.72
C ASP A 630 12.59 8.95 -13.98
N GLU A 631 13.25 8.01 -14.65
CA GLU A 631 14.66 8.15 -15.04
C GLU A 631 14.84 9.29 -16.05
N SER A 632 13.96 9.39 -17.06
CA SER A 632 14.00 10.50 -18.01
C SER A 632 13.74 11.85 -17.32
N ILE A 633 12.79 11.89 -16.38
CA ILE A 633 12.47 13.09 -15.60
C ILE A 633 13.69 13.54 -14.78
N LYS A 634 14.29 12.61 -14.03
CA LYS A 634 15.46 12.89 -13.20
C LYS A 634 16.64 13.42 -14.04
N LYS A 635 16.97 12.75 -15.14
CA LYS A 635 18.03 13.18 -16.07
C LYS A 635 17.75 14.57 -16.66
N ALA A 636 16.50 14.87 -16.98
CA ALA A 636 16.12 16.19 -17.49
C ALA A 636 16.35 17.28 -16.43
N VAL A 637 15.95 17.06 -15.19
CA VAL A 637 16.14 18.00 -14.09
C VAL A 637 17.63 18.18 -13.76
N GLU A 638 18.41 17.09 -13.71
CA GLU A 638 19.87 17.15 -13.52
C GLU A 638 20.58 17.92 -14.66
N ASN A 639 20.11 17.78 -15.90
CA ASN A 639 20.61 18.56 -17.03
C ASN A 639 20.33 20.06 -16.86
N ILE A 640 19.13 20.41 -16.41
CA ILE A 640 18.75 21.80 -16.15
C ILE A 640 19.56 22.37 -14.98
N GLU A 641 19.72 21.61 -13.90
CA GLU A 641 20.52 22.02 -12.74
C GLU A 641 21.98 22.24 -13.13
N SER A 642 22.60 21.30 -13.84
CA SER A 642 24.01 21.41 -14.23
C SER A 642 24.27 22.58 -15.18
N LYS A 643 23.33 22.88 -16.09
CA LYS A 643 23.51 23.94 -17.10
C LYS A 643 23.12 25.33 -16.61
N PHE A 644 22.06 25.46 -15.81
CA PHE A 644 21.48 26.74 -15.42
C PHE A 644 21.50 27.00 -13.91
N GLY A 645 21.62 25.96 -13.09
CA GLY A 645 21.67 26.05 -11.63
C GLY A 645 20.36 26.41 -10.93
N ARG A 646 19.35 26.90 -11.68
CA ARG A 646 18.03 27.34 -11.20
C ARG A 646 16.96 27.12 -12.27
N LEU A 647 15.71 27.28 -11.87
CA LEU A 647 14.57 27.37 -12.79
C LEU A 647 13.69 28.54 -12.37
N ASP A 648 13.32 29.45 -13.29
CA ASP A 648 12.46 30.59 -12.97
C ASP A 648 10.99 30.29 -13.27
N VAL A 649 10.73 29.51 -14.32
CA VAL A 649 9.37 29.17 -14.75
C VAL A 649 9.31 27.69 -15.15
N LEU A 650 8.40 26.93 -14.56
CA LEU A 650 8.03 25.60 -15.04
C LEU A 650 6.63 25.64 -15.65
N VAL A 651 6.53 25.25 -16.93
CA VAL A 651 5.26 25.09 -17.63
C VAL A 651 5.02 23.60 -17.89
N ASN A 652 4.20 23.00 -17.02
CA ASN A 652 3.69 21.64 -17.17
C ASN A 652 2.63 21.59 -18.28
N ASN A 653 3.09 21.57 -19.53
CA ASN A 653 2.28 21.51 -20.75
C ASN A 653 2.13 20.09 -21.31
N GLY A 654 3.19 19.27 -21.20
CA GLY A 654 3.24 17.91 -21.68
C GLY A 654 2.06 17.07 -21.19
N GLY A 655 1.40 16.41 -22.13
CA GLY A 655 0.20 15.62 -21.89
C GLY A 655 -0.25 14.92 -23.15
N ALA A 656 -1.07 13.89 -22.99
CA ALA A 656 -1.59 13.09 -24.09
C ALA A 656 -3.05 12.71 -23.84
N GLY A 657 -3.83 12.60 -24.92
CA GLY A 657 -5.19 12.06 -24.89
C GLY A 657 -5.20 10.68 -25.56
N PHE A 658 -5.75 9.68 -24.88
CA PHE A 658 -5.79 8.30 -25.36
C PHE A 658 -7.19 7.81 -25.75
N ASP A 659 -8.21 8.68 -25.62
CA ASP A 659 -9.60 8.33 -25.91
C ASP A 659 -9.86 8.01 -27.39
N GLY A 660 -9.10 8.61 -28.32
CA GLY A 660 -9.15 8.25 -29.74
C GLY A 660 -8.67 6.81 -29.99
N ALA A 661 -7.56 6.41 -29.36
CA ALA A 661 -7.05 5.04 -29.42
C ALA A 661 -7.99 4.04 -28.74
N LEU A 662 -8.67 4.45 -27.66
CA LEU A 662 -9.73 3.66 -27.03
C LEU A 662 -10.91 3.44 -27.98
N ARG A 663 -11.42 4.50 -28.59
CA ARG A 663 -12.52 4.44 -29.58
C ARG A 663 -12.17 3.53 -30.75
N ASP A 664 -10.95 3.64 -31.26
CA ASP A 664 -10.44 2.85 -32.38
C ASP A 664 -10.01 1.43 -31.97
N ASN A 665 -10.24 1.01 -30.72
CA ASN A 665 -9.88 -0.30 -30.14
C ASN A 665 -8.38 -0.64 -30.18
N LYS A 666 -7.52 0.38 -30.25
CA LYS A 666 -6.05 0.23 -30.15
C LYS A 666 -5.59 0.10 -28.69
N LEU A 667 -6.41 0.54 -27.74
CA LEU A 667 -6.19 0.38 -26.30
C LEU A 667 -7.48 -0.10 -25.63
N SER A 668 -7.35 -0.91 -24.60
CA SER A 668 -8.45 -1.21 -23.67
C SER A 668 -8.80 0.01 -22.81
N ILE A 669 -9.98 -0.01 -22.18
CA ILE A 669 -10.43 1.03 -21.24
C ILE A 669 -9.36 1.26 -20.14
N ARG A 670 -8.87 0.17 -19.53
CA ARG A 670 -7.87 0.25 -18.46
C ARG A 670 -6.57 0.88 -18.94
N GLU A 671 -6.09 0.49 -20.13
CA GLU A 671 -4.83 1.03 -20.66
C GLU A 671 -4.95 2.51 -21.02
N ALA A 672 -6.05 2.93 -21.64
CA ALA A 672 -6.29 4.33 -21.97
C ALA A 672 -6.36 5.21 -20.70
N TRP A 673 -7.08 4.73 -19.66
CA TRP A 673 -7.16 5.44 -18.38
C TRP A 673 -5.82 5.51 -17.66
N ASN A 674 -5.10 4.38 -17.56
CA ASN A 674 -3.79 4.34 -16.92
C ASN A 674 -2.80 5.26 -17.63
N LYS A 675 -2.69 5.18 -18.97
CA LYS A 675 -1.77 6.05 -19.75
C LYS A 675 -2.15 7.54 -19.63
N SER A 676 -3.46 7.86 -19.67
CA SER A 676 -3.93 9.24 -19.47
C SER A 676 -3.49 9.77 -18.11
N TRP A 677 -3.68 9.01 -17.02
CA TRP A 677 -3.28 9.44 -15.68
C TRP A 677 -1.78 9.44 -15.45
N ASP A 678 -1.08 8.43 -15.96
CA ASP A 678 0.37 8.28 -15.83
C ASP A 678 1.10 9.47 -16.45
N THR A 679 0.84 9.77 -17.74
CA THR A 679 1.51 10.88 -18.43
C THR A 679 1.05 12.26 -17.95
N ASN A 680 -0.26 12.49 -17.78
CA ASN A 680 -0.77 13.84 -17.51
C ASN A 680 -0.69 14.24 -16.03
N VAL A 681 -0.76 13.27 -15.10
CA VAL A 681 -0.86 13.54 -13.66
C VAL A 681 0.35 13.00 -12.91
N ALA A 682 0.60 11.69 -12.94
CA ALA A 682 1.66 11.09 -12.14
C ALA A 682 3.05 11.58 -12.57
N GLY A 683 3.37 11.48 -13.86
CA GLY A 683 4.62 11.99 -14.43
C GLY A 683 4.81 13.49 -14.21
N THR A 684 3.74 14.27 -14.37
CA THR A 684 3.76 15.71 -14.08
C THR A 684 4.03 16.00 -12.60
N GLN A 685 3.45 15.21 -11.69
CA GLN A 685 3.68 15.31 -10.25
C GLN A 685 5.15 15.00 -9.90
N VAL A 686 5.71 13.93 -10.46
CA VAL A 686 7.11 13.54 -10.26
C VAL A 686 8.02 14.65 -10.77
N LEU A 687 7.85 15.09 -12.02
CA LEU A 687 8.64 16.18 -12.58
C LEU A 687 8.55 17.46 -11.76
N THR A 688 7.34 17.84 -11.34
CA THR A 688 7.17 19.06 -10.53
C THR A 688 7.94 18.92 -9.23
N SER A 689 7.84 17.77 -8.56
CA SER A 689 8.54 17.50 -7.29
C SER A 689 10.06 17.61 -7.43
N GLU A 690 10.62 17.01 -8.48
CA GLU A 690 12.06 17.06 -8.80
C GLU A 690 12.52 18.48 -9.17
N ALA A 691 11.66 19.28 -9.83
CA ALA A 691 11.99 20.63 -10.26
C ALA A 691 11.81 21.71 -9.18
N ILE A 692 11.05 21.45 -8.09
CA ILE A 692 10.82 22.42 -7.01
C ILE A 692 12.13 22.98 -6.42
N PRO A 693 13.14 22.17 -6.07
CA PRO A 693 14.41 22.68 -5.55
C PRO A 693 15.06 23.73 -6.47
N LEU A 694 14.92 23.59 -7.78
CA LEU A 694 15.42 24.58 -8.75
C LEU A 694 14.54 25.82 -8.82
N LEU A 695 13.21 25.65 -8.73
CA LEU A 695 12.25 26.76 -8.69
C LEU A 695 12.47 27.66 -7.46
N LEU A 696 12.75 27.07 -6.29
CA LEU A 696 12.97 27.81 -5.05
C LEU A 696 14.25 28.66 -5.07
N LYS A 697 15.19 28.40 -6.00
CA LYS A 697 16.35 29.25 -6.24
C LYS A 697 16.01 30.53 -7.00
N SER A 698 14.82 30.63 -7.62
CA SER A 698 14.37 31.82 -8.33
C SER A 698 13.76 32.86 -7.39
N ARG A 699 14.03 34.14 -7.67
CA ARG A 699 13.39 35.28 -6.98
C ARG A 699 11.97 35.55 -7.48
N GLN A 700 11.57 34.99 -8.62
CA GLN A 700 10.28 35.21 -9.26
C GLN A 700 9.73 33.89 -9.82
N ALA A 701 9.74 32.85 -8.99
CA ALA A 701 9.33 31.49 -9.36
C ALA A 701 7.86 31.43 -9.82
N ARG A 702 7.63 30.84 -10.99
CA ARG A 702 6.28 30.63 -11.55
C ARG A 702 6.09 29.16 -11.94
N LEU A 703 4.99 28.56 -11.48
CA LEU A 703 4.61 27.18 -11.78
C LEU A 703 3.25 27.15 -12.46
N LEU A 704 3.20 26.70 -13.71
CA LEU A 704 2.01 26.73 -14.55
C LEU A 704 1.63 25.30 -14.97
N PHE A 705 0.36 24.95 -14.83
CA PHE A 705 -0.19 23.68 -15.31
C PHE A 705 -1.17 23.92 -16.45
N ILE A 706 -0.93 23.32 -17.62
CA ILE A 706 -1.86 23.42 -18.74
C ILE A 706 -2.97 22.38 -18.56
N THR A 707 -4.14 22.86 -18.14
CA THR A 707 -5.34 22.07 -17.93
C THR A 707 -6.27 22.13 -19.16
N SER A 708 -7.56 21.87 -18.98
CA SER A 708 -8.57 21.91 -20.02
C SER A 708 -9.85 22.60 -19.54
N GLY A 709 -10.61 23.18 -20.46
CA GLY A 709 -11.98 23.65 -20.19
C GLY A 709 -12.90 22.53 -19.69
N THR A 710 -12.63 21.30 -20.13
CA THR A 710 -13.40 20.11 -19.77
C THR A 710 -13.14 19.62 -18.35
N SER A 711 -12.09 20.12 -17.68
CA SER A 711 -11.69 19.67 -16.34
C SER A 711 -12.57 20.21 -15.21
N ALA A 712 -13.38 21.25 -15.47
CA ALA A 712 -14.28 21.83 -14.49
C ALA A 712 -15.49 20.94 -14.28
N LEU A 713 -15.76 20.54 -13.03
CA LEU A 713 -16.90 19.68 -12.71
C LEU A 713 -18.22 20.37 -13.05
N ALA A 714 -18.36 21.66 -12.72
CA ALA A 714 -19.55 22.43 -13.05
C ALA A 714 -19.78 22.58 -14.57
N PHE A 715 -18.78 22.34 -15.41
CA PHE A 715 -18.93 22.40 -16.86
C PHE A 715 -19.44 21.09 -17.46
N THR A 716 -19.55 20.00 -16.69
CA THR A 716 -20.14 18.75 -17.18
C THR A 716 -21.67 18.85 -17.35
N GLU A 717 -22.29 19.82 -16.69
CA GLU A 717 -23.74 20.08 -16.75
C GLU A 717 -24.12 21.12 -17.83
N ARG A 718 -23.12 21.66 -18.55
CA ARG A 718 -23.35 22.65 -19.61
C ARG A 718 -23.65 21.97 -20.94
N PHE A 719 -24.94 21.90 -21.25
CA PHE A 719 -25.47 21.42 -22.55
C PHE A 719 -25.71 22.55 -23.55
N ASP A 720 -25.68 23.80 -23.08
CA ASP A 720 -25.93 25.03 -23.82
C ASP A 720 -24.70 25.55 -24.59
N HIS A 721 -23.50 25.20 -24.14
CA HIS A 721 -22.26 25.60 -24.80
C HIS A 721 -21.95 24.68 -26.00
N PRO A 722 -21.86 25.19 -27.25
CA PRO A 722 -21.74 24.36 -28.46
C PRO A 722 -20.56 23.37 -28.43
N ALA A 723 -19.41 23.78 -27.90
CA ALA A 723 -18.24 22.90 -27.78
C ALA A 723 -18.37 21.83 -26.67
N LEU A 724 -19.20 22.05 -25.65
CA LEU A 724 -19.40 21.12 -24.54
C LEU A 724 -20.62 20.22 -24.75
N GLN A 725 -21.64 20.70 -25.47
CA GLN A 725 -22.85 19.95 -25.79
C GLN A 725 -22.54 18.58 -26.38
N ARG A 726 -21.59 18.51 -27.33
CA ARG A 726 -21.18 17.25 -27.98
C ARG A 726 -20.56 16.24 -27.01
N ILE A 727 -19.88 16.70 -25.97
CA ILE A 727 -19.11 15.87 -25.03
C ILE A 727 -19.82 15.67 -23.69
N ASN A 728 -20.92 16.39 -23.43
CA ASN A 728 -21.73 16.27 -22.23
C ASN A 728 -23.08 15.61 -22.50
N ALA A 729 -23.53 15.54 -23.76
CA ALA A 729 -24.81 14.95 -24.11
C ALA A 729 -24.98 13.54 -23.54
N SER A 730 -26.07 13.34 -22.80
CA SER A 730 -26.42 12.03 -22.27
C SER A 730 -26.72 11.05 -23.42
N PRO A 731 -26.15 9.83 -23.40
CA PRO A 731 -26.48 8.80 -24.38
C PRO A 731 -27.92 8.30 -24.23
N ALA A 732 -28.46 7.71 -25.30
CA ALA A 732 -29.73 6.99 -25.24
C ALA A 732 -29.69 5.82 -24.22
N PRO A 733 -30.84 5.38 -23.66
CA PRO A 733 -30.91 4.23 -22.75
C PRO A 733 -30.33 2.93 -23.35
N GLY A 734 -29.77 2.04 -22.51
CA GLY A 734 -29.21 0.73 -22.92
C GLY A 734 -27.73 0.52 -22.57
N TRP A 735 -27.26 -0.73 -22.66
CA TRP A 735 -25.85 -1.14 -22.48
C TRP A 735 -25.48 -2.26 -23.48
N PRO A 736 -24.26 -2.27 -24.06
CA PRO A 736 -23.20 -1.27 -23.90
C PRO A 736 -23.53 0.07 -24.60
N LYS A 737 -22.93 1.16 -24.12
CA LYS A 737 -23.02 2.44 -24.83
C LYS A 737 -22.20 2.38 -26.14
N PRO A 738 -22.67 3.04 -27.22
CA PRO A 738 -21.87 3.24 -28.43
C PRO A 738 -20.53 3.92 -28.09
N LYS A 739 -19.44 3.49 -28.74
CA LYS A 739 -18.07 3.94 -28.45
C LYS A 739 -17.81 5.39 -28.86
N GLU A 740 -18.72 5.97 -29.62
CA GLU A 740 -18.65 7.33 -30.15
C GLU A 740 -19.17 8.38 -29.15
N ILE A 741 -19.84 7.94 -28.07
CA ILE A 741 -20.44 8.81 -27.06
C ILE A 741 -19.41 9.04 -25.94
N ASN A 742 -19.14 10.31 -25.63
CA ASN A 742 -18.13 10.80 -24.67
C ASN A 742 -16.66 10.55 -25.06
N PRO A 743 -16.15 11.22 -26.11
CA PRO A 743 -14.83 10.94 -26.70
C PRO A 743 -13.62 11.38 -25.87
N ILE A 744 -13.79 11.75 -24.60
CA ILE A 744 -12.73 12.37 -23.78
C ILE A 744 -12.78 11.96 -22.29
N GLU A 745 -13.38 10.82 -21.94
CA GLU A 745 -13.59 10.43 -20.53
C GLU A 745 -12.28 10.33 -19.75
N SER A 746 -11.28 9.62 -20.29
CA SER A 746 -10.00 9.43 -19.61
C SER A 746 -9.19 10.72 -19.56
N TYR A 747 -9.15 11.49 -20.65
CA TYR A 747 -8.47 12.78 -20.71
C TYR A 747 -9.08 13.81 -19.77
N ARG A 748 -10.43 13.92 -19.76
CA ARG A 748 -11.15 14.85 -18.87
C ARG A 748 -10.86 14.53 -17.41
N SER A 749 -10.97 13.26 -17.03
CA SER A 749 -10.66 12.78 -15.68
C SER A 749 -9.24 13.15 -15.25
N ALA A 750 -8.24 12.88 -16.10
CA ALA A 750 -6.85 13.22 -15.81
C ALA A 750 -6.62 14.74 -15.67
N LYS A 751 -7.27 15.58 -16.51
CA LYS A 751 -7.17 17.05 -16.39
C LYS A 751 -7.90 17.60 -15.15
N THR A 752 -8.96 16.94 -14.68
CA THR A 752 -9.54 17.26 -13.35
C THR A 752 -8.57 16.88 -12.23
N GLY A 753 -7.90 15.72 -12.32
CA GLY A 753 -6.81 15.37 -11.39
C GLY A 753 -5.69 16.41 -11.36
N LEU A 754 -5.31 16.93 -12.54
CA LEU A 754 -4.32 18.00 -12.68
C LEU A 754 -4.74 19.31 -11.99
N ASN A 755 -6.04 19.66 -12.00
CA ASN A 755 -6.55 20.82 -11.25
C ASN A 755 -6.34 20.66 -9.74
N MET A 756 -6.64 19.47 -9.20
CA MET A 756 -6.42 19.19 -7.77
C MET A 756 -4.92 19.22 -7.43
N MET A 757 -4.09 18.65 -8.30
CA MET A 757 -2.63 18.68 -8.16
C MET A 757 -2.08 20.11 -8.15
N MET A 758 -2.55 20.98 -9.05
CA MET A 758 -2.17 22.40 -9.06
C MET A 758 -2.56 23.08 -7.75
N ARG A 759 -3.78 22.87 -7.26
CA ARG A 759 -4.25 23.44 -5.98
C ARG A 759 -3.39 23.00 -4.81
N GLN A 760 -2.93 21.75 -4.82
CA GLN A 760 -2.02 21.24 -3.82
C GLN A 760 -0.65 21.92 -3.88
N TRP A 761 -0.07 22.07 -5.06
CA TRP A 761 1.19 22.79 -5.23
C TRP A 761 1.09 24.27 -4.86
N HIS A 762 -0.01 24.93 -5.22
CA HIS A 762 -0.27 26.30 -4.79
C HIS A 762 -0.31 26.43 -3.27
N ARG A 763 -1.00 25.51 -2.58
CA ARG A 763 -1.08 25.48 -1.12
C ARG A 763 0.28 25.25 -0.48
N ILE A 764 1.06 24.30 -1.01
CA ILE A 764 2.36 23.93 -0.45
C ILE A 764 3.38 25.06 -0.62
N LEU A 765 3.43 25.67 -1.81
CA LEU A 765 4.45 26.67 -2.16
C LEU A 765 4.02 28.12 -1.85
N LEU A 766 2.87 28.33 -1.22
CA LEU A 766 2.30 29.65 -0.98
C LEU A 766 3.27 30.54 -0.18
N ASN A 767 3.88 29.98 0.87
CA ASN A 767 4.79 30.71 1.75
C ASN A 767 6.21 30.82 1.17
N ASP A 768 6.55 29.96 0.21
CA ASP A 768 7.80 30.05 -0.55
C ASP A 768 7.75 31.18 -1.60
N GLY A 769 6.59 31.81 -1.80
CA GLY A 769 6.40 32.90 -2.76
C GLY A 769 6.31 32.44 -4.22
N VAL A 770 6.24 31.12 -4.46
CA VAL A 770 6.04 30.58 -5.82
C VAL A 770 4.61 30.88 -6.26
N LYS A 771 4.48 31.54 -7.42
CA LYS A 771 3.17 31.81 -7.99
C LYS A 771 2.74 30.64 -8.84
N VAL A 772 1.56 30.10 -8.55
CA VAL A 772 1.04 28.87 -9.18
C VAL A 772 -0.28 29.14 -9.89
N TRP A 773 -0.44 28.64 -11.11
CA TRP A 773 -1.70 28.71 -11.87
C TRP A 773 -2.00 27.41 -12.60
N ALA A 774 -3.29 27.19 -12.87
CA ALA A 774 -3.70 26.34 -13.96
C ALA A 774 -4.14 27.23 -15.13
N ILE A 775 -3.88 26.82 -16.35
CA ILE A 775 -4.27 27.56 -17.56
C ILE A 775 -5.16 26.67 -18.40
N SER A 776 -6.36 27.16 -18.70
CA SER A 776 -7.33 26.55 -19.60
C SER A 776 -7.31 27.31 -20.93
N PRO A 777 -6.58 26.82 -21.93
CA PRO A 777 -6.35 27.56 -23.17
C PRO A 777 -7.61 27.61 -24.08
N GLY A 778 -8.64 26.82 -23.76
CA GLY A 778 -9.84 26.65 -24.56
C GLY A 778 -9.66 25.60 -25.67
N PHE A 779 -10.59 25.57 -26.62
CA PHE A 779 -10.57 24.62 -27.73
C PHE A 779 -9.67 25.12 -28.86
N LEU A 780 -8.46 24.54 -28.98
CA LEU A 780 -7.41 24.95 -29.91
C LEU A 780 -7.05 23.84 -30.91
N ALA A 781 -6.76 24.21 -32.15
CA ALA A 781 -6.46 23.29 -33.25
C ALA A 781 -5.03 22.73 -33.15
N THR A 782 -4.80 21.79 -32.24
CA THR A 782 -3.51 21.15 -31.99
C THR A 782 -3.53 19.66 -32.37
N ASN A 783 -2.37 18.99 -32.46
CA ASN A 783 -2.32 17.56 -32.75
C ASN A 783 -2.60 16.66 -31.52
N LEU A 784 -3.36 17.16 -30.54
CA LEU A 784 -3.68 16.42 -29.31
C LEU A 784 -4.72 15.33 -29.62
N GLY A 785 -4.44 14.08 -29.23
CA GLY A 785 -5.39 12.96 -29.31
C GLY A 785 -5.66 12.45 -30.74
N ASP A 786 -4.76 12.70 -31.69
CA ASP A 786 -4.78 12.18 -33.07
C ASP A 786 -6.05 12.48 -33.89
N VAL A 787 -6.73 13.60 -33.60
CA VAL A 787 -7.92 14.05 -34.35
C VAL A 787 -7.55 14.82 -35.64
N GLY A 788 -6.35 15.42 -35.69
CA GLY A 788 -5.88 16.22 -36.82
C GLY A 788 -6.34 17.68 -36.83
N ILE A 789 -5.44 18.59 -37.22
CA ILE A 789 -5.61 20.05 -37.12
C ILE A 789 -6.79 20.56 -37.95
N GLU A 790 -6.89 20.14 -39.22
CA GLU A 790 -7.95 20.60 -40.12
C GLU A 790 -9.35 20.12 -39.68
N GLN A 791 -9.44 18.94 -39.09
CA GLN A 791 -10.69 18.44 -38.53
C GLN A 791 -11.09 19.24 -37.28
N LEU A 792 -10.14 19.60 -36.40
CA LEU A 792 -10.41 20.44 -35.24
C LEU A 792 -10.86 21.86 -35.64
N LYS A 793 -10.26 22.45 -36.67
CA LYS A 793 -10.72 23.76 -37.21
C LYS A 793 -12.16 23.69 -37.69
N LYS A 794 -12.55 22.62 -38.41
CA LYS A 794 -13.96 22.40 -38.82
C LYS A 794 -14.93 22.27 -37.65
N LEU A 795 -14.44 21.84 -36.49
CA LEU A 795 -15.21 21.73 -35.24
C LEU A 795 -15.22 23.04 -34.43
N GLY A 796 -14.63 24.13 -34.94
CA GLY A 796 -14.61 25.43 -34.28
C GLY A 796 -13.42 25.65 -33.34
N ALA A 797 -12.35 24.87 -33.47
CA ALA A 797 -11.12 25.10 -32.70
C ALA A 797 -10.39 26.36 -33.18
N ARG A 798 -9.93 27.17 -32.23
CA ARG A 798 -9.18 28.41 -32.48
C ARG A 798 -7.70 28.15 -32.75
N ASP A 799 -6.98 29.20 -33.15
CA ASP A 799 -5.55 29.10 -33.44
C ASP A 799 -4.72 28.86 -32.17
N PRO A 800 -3.79 27.90 -32.15
CA PRO A 800 -2.97 27.62 -30.97
C PRO A 800 -2.13 28.79 -30.46
N SER A 801 -1.78 29.76 -31.32
CA SER A 801 -1.02 30.96 -30.93
C SER A 801 -1.78 31.84 -29.93
N GLU A 802 -3.12 31.82 -29.93
CA GLU A 802 -3.92 32.49 -28.89
C GLU A 802 -3.62 31.93 -27.49
N GLY A 803 -3.46 30.61 -27.40
CA GLY A 803 -3.10 29.92 -26.17
C GLY A 803 -1.67 30.21 -25.74
N GLY A 804 -0.73 30.20 -26.69
CA GLY A 804 0.67 30.57 -26.44
C GLY A 804 0.80 31.98 -25.87
N ASN A 805 0.08 32.94 -26.47
CA ASN A 805 0.01 34.31 -25.97
C ASN A 805 -0.64 34.42 -24.60
N LEU A 806 -1.69 33.65 -24.31
CA LEU A 806 -2.29 33.62 -22.96
C LEU A 806 -1.27 33.17 -21.90
N VAL A 807 -0.51 32.12 -22.17
CA VAL A 807 0.52 31.62 -21.24
C VAL A 807 1.64 32.65 -21.06
N LYS A 808 2.10 33.27 -22.15
CA LYS A 808 3.08 34.38 -22.09
C LYS A 808 2.61 35.49 -21.14
N ARG A 809 1.38 35.98 -21.28
CA ARG A 809 0.82 37.03 -20.39
C ARG A 809 0.84 36.62 -18.92
N VAL A 810 0.58 35.35 -18.61
CA VAL A 810 0.69 34.80 -17.24
C VAL A 810 2.15 34.78 -16.77
N ILE A 811 3.10 34.41 -17.63
CA ILE A 811 4.54 34.41 -17.31
C ILE A 811 5.07 35.84 -17.08
N GLU A 812 4.57 36.81 -17.84
CA GLU A 812 4.98 38.22 -17.76
C GLU A 812 4.27 39.01 -16.65
N GLY A 813 3.31 38.37 -15.95
CA GLY A 813 2.73 38.89 -14.71
C GLY A 813 1.38 39.60 -14.86
N GLU A 814 0.80 39.65 -16.05
CA GLU A 814 -0.50 40.29 -16.29
C GLU A 814 -1.65 39.62 -15.51
N ARG A 815 -1.46 38.38 -15.03
CA ARG A 815 -2.44 37.60 -14.27
C ARG A 815 -1.98 37.27 -12.85
N ASP A 816 -1.11 38.09 -12.27
CA ASP A 816 -0.63 37.92 -10.90
C ASP A 816 -1.74 38.07 -9.83
N SER A 817 -2.84 38.75 -10.14
CA SER A 817 -4.03 38.80 -9.28
C SER A 817 -4.82 37.48 -9.23
N ASP A 818 -4.53 36.54 -10.13
CA ASP A 818 -5.26 35.29 -10.29
C ASP A 818 -4.47 34.05 -9.84
N VAL A 819 -3.40 34.25 -9.07
CA VAL A 819 -2.62 33.16 -8.47
C VAL A 819 -3.53 32.19 -7.72
N GLY A 820 -3.30 30.89 -7.91
CA GLY A 820 -4.05 29.80 -7.31
C GLY A 820 -5.36 29.45 -8.03
N LYS A 821 -5.67 30.10 -9.16
CA LYS A 821 -6.92 29.90 -9.93
C LYS A 821 -6.65 29.23 -11.29
N VAL A 822 -7.73 28.82 -11.96
CA VAL A 822 -7.70 28.40 -13.37
C VAL A 822 -7.93 29.63 -14.25
N VAL A 823 -6.94 29.99 -15.05
CA VAL A 823 -6.97 31.15 -15.94
C VAL A 823 -7.35 30.71 -17.36
N GLY A 824 -8.40 31.31 -17.90
CA GLY A 824 -8.80 31.18 -19.31
C GLY A 824 -8.59 32.47 -20.09
N ALA A 825 -8.86 32.40 -21.40
CA ALA A 825 -8.77 33.56 -22.30
C ALA A 825 -9.73 34.70 -21.91
N THR A 826 -10.92 34.37 -21.39
CA THR A 826 -12.00 35.32 -21.08
C THR A 826 -12.16 35.62 -19.58
N GLY A 827 -11.36 35.01 -18.70
CA GLY A 827 -11.49 35.21 -17.27
C GLY A 827 -10.94 34.06 -16.42
N ILE A 828 -11.58 33.82 -15.28
CA ILE A 828 -11.28 32.68 -14.39
C ILE A 828 -12.28 31.56 -14.71
N GLN A 829 -11.78 30.37 -14.96
CA GLN A 829 -12.61 29.18 -15.05
C GLN A 829 -12.95 28.67 -13.64
N ILE A 830 -14.22 28.29 -13.45
CA ILE A 830 -14.69 27.67 -12.19
C ILE A 830 -14.17 26.24 -12.05
N TRP A 831 -14.21 25.72 -10.83
CA TRP A 831 -13.72 24.36 -10.51
C TRP A 831 -14.64 23.24 -10.99
#